data_AF-A0A7S2E193-F1
#
_entry.id   AF-A0A7S2E193-F1
#
_cell.length_a   1.000
_cell.length_b   1.000
_cell.length_c   1.000
_cell.angle_alpha   90.00
_cell.angle_beta   90.00
_cell.angle_gamma   90.00
#
_symmetry.space_group_name_H-M   'P 1'
#
loop_
_entity.id
_entity.type
_entity.pdbx_description
1 polymer ?
#
loop_
_entity_poly.entity_id
_entity_poly.type
_entity_poly.pdbx_seq_one_letter_code
_entity_poly.pdbx_strand_id
1 'polypeptide(L)'
;IEVDKQADDVRVSNALVIGYSPLYQIEVEAGNRKTHCPAYRPLVGIQLHSFLRYRDSDGYILDNITFSDYGEAIGCTNSSAIEMDPQVRDGHFDAFATFSNITFANPDTPMKEKFNMCFLAENPLFIHDLAIQDLTGDLNPNGNNEPGWIISDSQMMTAFQPDGNCYPMEGSCSLYCEGGCYRTMNYAVNVASEYDDMVLEVTRDDGTVTEFPGYFEWKTKIVQNVEVLDDYENYVYQRRKYYSPIVPNGSYTMRFKLNGAVVWPEFVEETWEDPPSCGPYVSDGNITLVTPTSTGDNCDNVIRHGDAEQGTRNLWMHSGGGLQVVEPGYNSAYAFSSVLRKGTWQGPGQFLDTRCLVEGNQYEISMRVKLLDNDGNPQHCDVNREDINAYDVCPRVSLRVRQLAGNRIGDPVDVSYAYPLALTVGPYNKDEWNFIYGVFTVTQSIATADAVFLFVDRARPGVNIVIDDAKMVPTVHSCAMPVYNTDFEVGDARFWSKLGTAKTDIYSPGYGGSAYALRTTERKEFWSSMSQALNSDCLVEGTTYDVSVFILLLDENDIMIDCDPSLSWGSSTDNVCPTMSLRVTTGTEYVDIDVGSVTGTWTSGDWNAMHGSFTPTQEMLVADSVRLFFRKFKEGKNIVIDDVSIVSVEASDPNQLMNNGDFSAGDTRHFNADRGGET
;
A
#
# COMPACT_ATOMS: atom_id res chain seq x y z
N ILE A 1 -11.00 25.37 -33.17
CA ILE A 1 -10.85 25.50 -31.70
C ILE A 1 -10.15 24.23 -31.26
N GLU A 2 -8.86 24.32 -30.95
CA GLU A 2 -8.16 23.24 -30.25
C GLU A 2 -8.44 23.48 -28.77
N VAL A 3 -9.14 22.52 -28.15
CA VAL A 3 -9.29 22.52 -26.70
C VAL A 3 -7.91 22.15 -26.15
N ASP A 4 -7.32 22.99 -25.30
CA ASP A 4 -5.95 22.77 -24.82
C ASP A 4 -5.83 21.37 -24.19
N LYS A 5 -4.73 20.67 -24.50
CA LYS A 5 -4.39 19.31 -24.05
C LYS A 5 -4.25 19.19 -22.53
N GLN A 6 -4.29 20.31 -21.83
CA GLN A 6 -4.21 20.41 -20.37
C GLN A 6 -5.46 21.02 -19.74
N ALA A 7 -6.50 21.31 -20.51
CA ALA A 7 -7.73 21.88 -20.01
C ALA A 7 -8.73 20.77 -19.66
N ASP A 8 -9.01 20.66 -18.37
CA ASP A 8 -10.14 19.92 -17.84
C ASP A 8 -11.37 20.87 -17.76
N ASP A 9 -12.59 20.33 -17.72
CA ASP A 9 -13.88 21.05 -17.58
C ASP A 9 -14.14 22.07 -18.70
N VAL A 10 -14.04 21.61 -19.95
CA VAL A 10 -14.13 22.51 -21.10
C VAL A 10 -15.58 22.64 -21.53
N ARG A 11 -16.09 23.86 -21.42
CA ARG A 11 -17.41 24.23 -21.92
C ARG A 11 -17.33 25.23 -23.07
N VAL A 12 -17.89 24.87 -24.22
CA VAL A 12 -18.13 25.78 -25.34
C VAL A 12 -19.63 26.00 -25.48
N SER A 13 -20.07 27.25 -25.47
CA SER A 13 -21.50 27.53 -25.61
C SER A 13 -21.84 28.80 -26.36
N ASN A 14 -23.05 28.85 -26.93
CA ASN A 14 -23.61 30.00 -27.65
C ASN A 14 -22.67 30.51 -28.76
N ALA A 15 -22.10 29.59 -29.53
CA ALA A 15 -21.03 29.87 -30.48
C ALA A 15 -21.44 29.60 -31.93
N LEU A 16 -20.94 30.43 -32.86
CA LEU A 16 -20.95 30.17 -34.29
C LEU A 16 -19.52 29.85 -34.74
N VAL A 17 -19.30 28.61 -35.19
CA VAL A 17 -18.00 28.08 -35.56
C VAL A 17 -17.97 27.88 -37.07
N ILE A 18 -17.22 28.73 -37.77
CA ILE A 18 -17.17 28.78 -39.24
C ILE A 18 -15.84 28.23 -39.73
N GLY A 19 -15.87 27.20 -40.60
CA GLY A 19 -14.65 26.56 -41.12
C GLY A 19 -13.96 27.42 -42.16
N TYR A 20 -14.50 27.48 -43.38
CA TYR A 20 -13.93 28.21 -44.51
C TYR A 20 -14.67 29.52 -44.81
N SER A 21 -14.71 30.40 -43.81
CA SER A 21 -15.41 31.70 -43.90
C SER A 21 -14.92 32.55 -45.08
N PRO A 22 -15.75 33.40 -45.71
CA PRO A 22 -15.34 34.24 -46.85
C PRO A 22 -14.07 35.07 -46.60
N LEU A 23 -13.91 35.60 -45.38
CA LEU A 23 -12.70 36.34 -44.99
C LEU A 23 -11.47 35.44 -45.00
N TYR A 24 -11.61 34.21 -44.50
CA TYR A 24 -10.54 33.24 -44.50
C TYR A 24 -10.18 32.77 -45.92
N GLN A 25 -11.17 32.62 -46.81
CA GLN A 25 -10.93 32.33 -48.23
C GLN A 25 -10.08 33.45 -48.87
N ILE A 26 -10.47 34.71 -48.65
CA ILE A 26 -9.72 35.88 -49.16
C ILE A 26 -8.27 35.86 -48.65
N GLU A 27 -8.04 35.55 -47.38
CA GLU A 27 -6.69 35.46 -46.81
C GLU A 27 -5.87 34.30 -47.38
N VAL A 28 -6.50 33.12 -47.57
CA VAL A 28 -5.86 31.94 -48.17
C VAL A 28 -5.47 32.21 -49.62
N GLU A 29 -6.37 32.81 -50.40
CA GLU A 29 -6.16 33.20 -51.80
C GLU A 29 -5.12 34.31 -51.95
N ALA A 30 -5.23 35.39 -51.16
CA ALA A 30 -4.31 36.52 -51.20
C ALA A 30 -2.90 36.14 -50.72
N GLY A 31 -2.81 35.23 -49.74
CA GLY A 31 -1.55 34.75 -49.20
C GLY A 31 -0.86 33.66 -50.04
N ASN A 32 -1.51 33.15 -51.10
CA ASN A 32 -1.09 31.95 -51.83
C ASN A 32 -0.79 30.76 -50.88
N ARG A 33 -1.48 30.74 -49.73
CA ARG A 33 -1.29 29.75 -48.66
C ARG A 33 -2.12 28.53 -49.01
N LYS A 34 -1.67 27.78 -50.02
CA LYS A 34 -2.35 26.56 -50.49
C LYS A 34 -2.66 25.57 -49.35
N THR A 35 -1.95 25.63 -48.23
CA THR A 35 -1.96 24.64 -47.13
C THR A 35 -3.19 24.56 -46.23
N HIS A 36 -4.21 25.41 -46.38
CA HIS A 36 -5.37 25.42 -45.47
C HIS A 36 -6.73 25.23 -46.15
N CYS A 37 -6.67 24.45 -47.23
CA CYS A 37 -7.68 24.12 -48.23
C CYS A 37 -7.94 25.19 -49.31
N PRO A 38 -7.56 24.94 -50.59
CA PRO A 38 -7.24 23.64 -51.21
C PRO A 38 -5.73 23.26 -51.22
N ALA A 39 -5.26 22.61 -50.13
CA ALA A 39 -4.16 21.62 -50.07
C ALA A 39 -4.06 20.99 -48.66
N TYR A 40 -4.08 19.66 -48.62
CA TYR A 40 -3.59 18.65 -47.66
C TYR A 40 -3.85 18.74 -46.14
N ARG A 41 -4.26 19.86 -45.52
CA ARG A 41 -4.64 19.86 -44.09
C ARG A 41 -6.16 20.07 -43.93
N PRO A 42 -6.87 19.14 -43.28
CA PRO A 42 -8.31 19.30 -43.03
C PRO A 42 -8.55 20.49 -42.08
N LEU A 43 -9.67 21.18 -42.28
CA LEU A 43 -10.17 22.17 -41.33
C LEU A 43 -10.98 21.46 -40.25
N VAL A 44 -10.72 21.77 -38.99
CA VAL A 44 -11.41 21.18 -37.83
C VAL A 44 -12.05 22.29 -37.01
N GLY A 45 -13.37 22.17 -36.76
CA GLY A 45 -14.12 23.15 -35.98
C GLY A 45 -13.76 23.10 -34.50
N ILE A 46 -14.10 22.00 -33.82
CA ILE A 46 -13.75 21.69 -32.44
C ILE A 46 -13.04 20.34 -32.43
N GLN A 47 -11.84 20.30 -31.85
CA GLN A 47 -11.07 19.09 -31.68
C GLN A 47 -11.11 18.65 -30.21
N LEU A 48 -11.43 17.38 -29.95
CA LEU A 48 -11.56 16.80 -28.61
C LEU A 48 -10.41 15.83 -28.35
N HIS A 49 -9.74 15.96 -27.21
CA HIS A 49 -8.67 15.04 -26.81
C HIS A 49 -9.24 13.84 -26.07
N SER A 50 -8.57 12.68 -26.21
CA SER A 50 -9.03 11.45 -25.57
C SER A 50 -8.71 11.36 -24.08
N PHE A 51 -7.82 12.20 -23.58
CA PHE A 51 -7.31 12.13 -22.23
C PHE A 51 -7.52 13.46 -21.50
N LEU A 52 -7.72 13.34 -20.19
CA LEU A 52 -7.79 14.47 -19.26
C LEU A 52 -6.52 14.52 -18.41
N ARG A 53 -6.21 15.68 -17.86
CA ARG A 53 -5.12 15.81 -16.89
C ARG A 53 -5.58 15.38 -15.51
N TYR A 54 -6.80 15.73 -15.14
CA TYR A 54 -7.44 15.29 -13.91
C TYR A 54 -8.71 14.52 -14.26
N ARG A 55 -8.82 13.30 -13.74
CA ARG A 55 -10.04 12.47 -13.90
C ARG A 55 -11.26 13.06 -13.21
N ASP A 56 -11.07 14.02 -12.30
CA ASP A 56 -12.14 14.68 -11.56
C ASP A 56 -12.86 15.78 -12.35
N SER A 57 -12.99 15.61 -13.66
CA SER A 57 -13.51 16.62 -14.57
C SER A 57 -14.92 16.30 -15.07
N ASP A 58 -15.74 17.34 -15.23
CA ASP A 58 -17.01 17.35 -15.99
C ASP A 58 -16.78 17.09 -17.51
N GLY A 59 -15.53 17.05 -17.95
CA GLY A 59 -15.08 16.75 -19.31
C GLY A 59 -15.48 17.82 -20.33
N TYR A 60 -16.11 17.42 -21.44
CA TYR A 60 -16.44 18.30 -22.56
C TYR A 60 -17.93 18.60 -22.65
N ILE A 61 -18.32 19.87 -22.53
CA ILE A 61 -19.70 20.31 -22.69
C ILE A 61 -19.81 21.24 -23.90
N LEU A 62 -20.52 20.78 -24.94
CA LEU A 62 -20.83 21.58 -26.13
C LEU A 62 -22.32 21.91 -26.13
N ASP A 63 -22.68 23.19 -25.98
CA ASP A 63 -24.08 23.60 -25.84
C ASP A 63 -24.44 24.80 -26.71
N ASN A 64 -25.47 24.69 -27.55
CA ASN A 64 -25.94 25.77 -28.41
C ASN A 64 -24.82 26.28 -29.35
N ILE A 65 -24.34 25.39 -30.21
CA ILE A 65 -23.28 25.67 -31.17
C ILE A 65 -23.81 25.51 -32.59
N THR A 66 -23.52 26.47 -33.45
CA THR A 66 -23.79 26.37 -34.90
C THR A 66 -22.49 26.20 -35.66
N PHE A 67 -22.42 25.19 -36.52
CA PHE A 67 -21.32 24.96 -37.45
C PHE A 67 -21.71 25.35 -38.87
N SER A 68 -20.82 26.04 -39.60
CA SER A 68 -21.02 26.37 -41.01
C SER A 68 -19.71 26.30 -41.81
N ASP A 69 -19.85 26.11 -43.12
CA ASP A 69 -18.72 26.09 -44.07
C ASP A 69 -17.63 25.06 -43.69
N TYR A 70 -18.06 23.80 -43.50
CA TYR A 70 -17.19 22.61 -43.46
C TYR A 70 -17.57 21.69 -44.63
N GLY A 71 -16.62 20.87 -45.06
CA GLY A 71 -16.86 19.74 -45.94
C GLY A 71 -16.33 19.84 -47.36
N GLU A 72 -16.60 18.82 -48.15
CA GLU A 72 -16.24 18.76 -49.56
C GLU A 72 -17.03 19.78 -50.41
N ALA A 73 -18.24 20.13 -49.99
CA ALA A 73 -19.11 21.09 -50.69
C ALA A 73 -18.48 22.47 -50.87
N ILE A 74 -17.55 22.84 -49.98
CA ILE A 74 -16.79 24.10 -50.03
C ILE A 74 -15.33 23.90 -50.53
N GLY A 75 -15.00 22.71 -51.06
CA GLY A 75 -13.67 22.37 -51.55
C GLY A 75 -12.66 21.98 -50.47
N CYS A 76 -13.11 21.72 -49.24
CA CYS A 76 -12.27 21.34 -48.11
C CYS A 76 -12.40 19.84 -47.81
N THR A 77 -11.73 19.00 -48.60
CA THR A 77 -11.76 17.53 -48.37
C THR A 77 -11.24 17.19 -46.97
N ASN A 78 -11.90 16.24 -46.31
CA ASN A 78 -11.61 15.76 -44.95
C ASN A 78 -11.82 16.78 -43.81
N SER A 79 -12.37 17.97 -44.06
CA SER A 79 -12.71 18.87 -42.97
C SER A 79 -13.94 18.40 -42.20
N SER A 80 -13.93 18.59 -40.89
CA SER A 80 -14.94 18.14 -39.94
C SER A 80 -15.29 19.25 -38.94
N ALA A 81 -16.53 19.31 -38.50
CA ALA A 81 -16.99 20.27 -37.52
C ALA A 81 -16.53 19.89 -36.11
N ILE A 82 -16.68 18.62 -35.75
CA ILE A 82 -16.18 18.02 -34.50
C ILE A 82 -15.26 16.86 -34.85
N GLU A 83 -14.08 16.80 -34.26
CA GLU A 83 -13.10 15.75 -34.53
C GLU A 83 -12.46 15.24 -33.25
N MET A 84 -12.23 13.93 -33.19
CA MET A 84 -11.38 13.34 -32.16
C MET A 84 -9.91 13.53 -32.54
N ASP A 85 -9.13 14.09 -31.63
CA ASP A 85 -7.70 14.31 -31.84
C ASP A 85 -6.97 12.98 -32.08
N PRO A 86 -6.08 12.89 -33.09
CA PRO A 86 -5.37 11.65 -33.40
C PRO A 86 -4.34 11.24 -32.33
N GLN A 87 -3.98 12.12 -31.39
CA GLN A 87 -3.11 11.80 -30.28
C GLN A 87 -3.90 11.03 -29.23
N VAL A 88 -3.77 9.70 -29.31
CA VAL A 88 -4.24 8.79 -28.28
C VAL A 88 -3.08 8.38 -27.40
N ARG A 89 -3.35 8.34 -26.11
CA ARG A 89 -2.37 8.03 -25.06
C ARG A 89 -2.31 6.53 -24.77
N ASP A 90 -3.46 5.92 -24.55
CA ASP A 90 -3.58 4.58 -23.96
C ASP A 90 -4.80 3.79 -24.47
N GLY A 91 -5.47 4.28 -25.52
CA GLY A 91 -6.63 3.62 -26.14
C GLY A 91 -7.94 3.84 -25.38
N HIS A 92 -7.95 4.71 -24.37
CA HIS A 92 -9.11 5.05 -23.55
C HIS A 92 -9.59 6.48 -23.80
N PHE A 93 -10.90 6.71 -23.62
CA PHE A 93 -11.49 8.04 -23.55
C PHE A 93 -11.77 8.44 -22.09
N ASP A 94 -10.86 9.22 -21.49
CA ASP A 94 -10.96 9.65 -20.07
C ASP A 94 -12.10 10.66 -19.83
N ALA A 95 -12.59 11.34 -20.87
CA ALA A 95 -13.48 12.49 -20.71
C ALA A 95 -14.96 12.10 -20.73
N PHE A 96 -15.74 12.61 -19.79
CA PHE A 96 -17.18 12.67 -19.99
C PHE A 96 -17.50 13.73 -21.05
N ALA A 97 -18.39 13.46 -21.99
CA ALA A 97 -18.74 14.45 -23.01
C ALA A 97 -20.24 14.53 -23.23
N THR A 98 -20.77 15.76 -23.22
CA THR A 98 -22.19 16.05 -23.41
C THR A 98 -22.38 17.14 -24.45
N PHE A 99 -23.16 16.84 -25.47
CA PHE A 99 -23.54 17.75 -26.54
C PHE A 99 -25.04 18.08 -26.46
N SER A 100 -25.38 19.33 -26.71
CA SER A 100 -26.76 19.79 -26.79
C SER A 100 -26.91 20.98 -27.73
N ASN A 101 -28.05 21.05 -28.41
CA ASN A 101 -28.41 22.14 -29.33
C ASN A 101 -27.30 22.42 -30.38
N ILE A 102 -26.76 21.36 -30.98
CA ILE A 102 -25.76 21.45 -32.05
C ILE A 102 -26.49 21.65 -33.38
N THR A 103 -26.09 22.63 -34.16
CA THR A 103 -26.77 22.96 -35.41
C THR A 103 -25.78 23.07 -36.55
N PHE A 104 -26.19 22.63 -37.75
CA PHE A 104 -25.39 22.73 -38.96
C PHE A 104 -26.10 23.64 -39.96
N ALA A 105 -25.45 24.72 -40.38
CA ALA A 105 -26.06 25.72 -41.26
C ALA A 105 -26.54 25.11 -42.59
N ASN A 106 -25.85 24.08 -43.07
CA ASN A 106 -26.32 23.21 -44.13
C ASN A 106 -26.92 21.92 -43.52
N PRO A 107 -28.24 21.70 -43.60
CA PRO A 107 -28.86 20.49 -43.04
C PRO A 107 -28.40 19.20 -43.73
N ASP A 108 -27.96 19.30 -45.00
CA ASP A 108 -27.50 18.17 -45.82
C ASP A 108 -26.02 17.82 -45.59
N THR A 109 -25.37 18.39 -44.56
CA THR A 109 -23.97 18.10 -44.23
C THR A 109 -23.82 16.60 -43.90
N PRO A 110 -22.96 15.85 -44.62
CA PRO A 110 -22.68 14.44 -44.33
C PRO A 110 -22.17 14.19 -42.90
N MET A 111 -22.46 13.01 -42.34
CA MET A 111 -22.06 12.68 -40.96
C MET A 111 -20.55 12.76 -40.72
N LYS A 112 -19.74 12.24 -41.65
CA LYS A 112 -18.27 12.37 -41.61
C LYS A 112 -17.75 13.82 -41.50
N GLU A 113 -18.54 14.80 -41.91
CA GLU A 113 -18.21 16.22 -41.83
C GLU A 113 -18.79 16.87 -40.57
N LYS A 114 -19.83 16.28 -39.96
CA LYS A 114 -20.38 16.72 -38.67
C LYS A 114 -19.53 16.24 -37.49
N PHE A 115 -19.18 14.96 -37.48
CA PHE A 115 -18.36 14.31 -36.46
C PHE A 115 -17.40 13.33 -37.13
N ASN A 116 -16.14 13.32 -36.71
CA ASN A 116 -15.12 12.44 -37.27
C ASN A 116 -14.23 11.82 -36.19
N MET A 117 -14.19 10.49 -36.15
CA MET A 117 -13.27 9.70 -35.34
C MET A 117 -12.39 8.77 -36.20
N CYS A 118 -12.50 8.79 -37.53
CA CYS A 118 -11.82 7.83 -38.38
C CYS A 118 -10.29 7.88 -38.31
N PHE A 119 -9.69 9.02 -37.94
CA PHE A 119 -8.25 9.10 -37.71
C PHE A 119 -7.76 8.15 -36.61
N LEU A 120 -8.65 7.75 -35.70
CA LEU A 120 -8.35 6.81 -34.63
C LEU A 120 -8.51 5.36 -35.06
N ALA A 121 -9.43 5.07 -35.98
CA ALA A 121 -9.69 3.70 -36.44
C ALA A 121 -8.46 3.08 -37.14
N GLU A 122 -7.57 3.92 -37.69
CA GLU A 122 -6.30 3.50 -38.29
C GLU A 122 -5.15 3.42 -37.26
N ASN A 123 -5.35 3.91 -36.04
CA ASN A 123 -4.34 3.89 -34.98
C ASN A 123 -4.37 2.52 -34.27
N PRO A 124 -3.22 1.87 -34.03
CA PRO A 124 -3.16 0.66 -33.20
C PRO A 124 -3.65 0.87 -31.76
N LEU A 125 -3.69 2.12 -31.29
CA LEU A 125 -4.31 2.56 -30.03
C LEU A 125 -5.69 3.17 -30.30
N PHE A 126 -6.54 2.49 -31.08
CA PHE A 126 -7.91 2.95 -31.31
C PHE A 126 -8.65 3.14 -29.98
N ILE A 127 -9.44 4.21 -29.86
CA ILE A 127 -10.29 4.41 -28.69
C ILE A 127 -11.45 3.41 -28.78
N HIS A 128 -11.40 2.39 -27.93
CA HIS A 128 -12.37 1.30 -27.95
C HIS A 128 -13.60 1.56 -27.07
N ASP A 129 -13.58 2.61 -26.26
CA ASP A 129 -14.57 2.91 -25.23
C ASP A 129 -14.99 4.39 -25.25
N LEU A 130 -15.20 4.95 -26.44
CA LEU A 130 -15.79 6.30 -26.55
C LEU A 130 -17.28 6.25 -26.23
N ALA A 131 -17.76 7.15 -25.38
CA ALA A 131 -19.18 7.46 -25.22
C ALA A 131 -19.40 8.97 -25.01
N ILE A 132 -20.16 9.58 -25.91
CA ILE A 132 -20.54 11.00 -25.84
C ILE A 132 -22.07 11.09 -25.84
N GLN A 133 -22.64 11.80 -24.86
CA GLN A 133 -24.07 11.98 -24.75
C GLN A 133 -24.55 13.12 -25.67
N ASP A 134 -25.48 12.84 -26.60
CA ASP A 134 -26.18 13.86 -27.40
C ASP A 134 -27.59 14.04 -26.83
N LEU A 135 -27.80 15.13 -26.09
CA LEU A 135 -29.04 15.40 -25.35
C LEU A 135 -30.22 15.78 -26.22
N THR A 136 -29.96 16.26 -27.44
CA THR A 136 -30.96 16.83 -28.34
C THR A 136 -31.09 16.05 -29.65
N GLY A 137 -30.19 15.08 -29.87
CA GLY A 137 -30.23 14.21 -31.03
C GLY A 137 -29.80 14.88 -32.33
N ASP A 138 -29.08 15.98 -32.24
CA ASP A 138 -28.70 16.79 -33.40
C ASP A 138 -27.69 16.08 -34.32
N LEU A 139 -26.94 15.11 -33.78
CA LEU A 139 -26.00 14.27 -34.50
C LEU A 139 -26.59 12.89 -34.86
N ASN A 140 -27.90 12.69 -34.64
CA ASN A 140 -28.57 11.46 -35.00
C ASN A 140 -28.63 11.31 -36.54
N PRO A 141 -28.05 10.23 -37.12
CA PRO A 141 -28.01 10.04 -38.56
C PRO A 141 -29.39 9.82 -39.21
N ASN A 142 -30.42 9.47 -38.43
CA ASN A 142 -31.79 9.32 -38.92
C ASN A 142 -32.52 10.66 -39.06
N GLY A 143 -31.99 11.75 -38.50
CA GLY A 143 -32.59 13.09 -38.58
C GLY A 143 -33.93 13.24 -37.84
N ASN A 144 -34.21 12.35 -36.88
CA ASN A 144 -35.41 12.40 -36.03
C ASN A 144 -35.22 13.26 -34.77
N ASN A 145 -33.99 13.72 -34.49
CA ASN A 145 -33.60 14.44 -33.28
C ASN A 145 -33.93 13.67 -31.99
N GLU A 146 -33.87 12.34 -32.03
CA GLU A 146 -34.00 11.52 -30.82
C GLU A 146 -32.66 11.55 -30.05
N PRO A 147 -32.67 11.92 -28.76
CA PRO A 147 -31.48 11.92 -27.91
C PRO A 147 -30.84 10.53 -27.85
N GLY A 148 -29.52 10.51 -27.70
CA GLY A 148 -28.76 9.27 -27.78
C GLY A 148 -27.30 9.46 -27.42
N TRP A 149 -26.48 8.52 -27.88
CA TRP A 149 -25.05 8.49 -27.61
C TRP A 149 -24.26 8.26 -28.88
N ILE A 150 -23.17 9.00 -29.04
CA ILE A 150 -22.14 8.70 -30.02
C ILE A 150 -21.13 7.78 -29.34
N ILE A 151 -20.95 6.58 -29.87
CA ILE A 151 -20.03 5.60 -29.32
C ILE A 151 -19.01 5.14 -30.37
N SER A 152 -17.88 4.61 -29.92
CA SER A 152 -16.96 3.90 -30.82
C SER A 152 -17.60 2.64 -31.39
N ASP A 153 -17.35 2.35 -32.67
CA ASP A 153 -17.75 1.09 -33.30
C ASP A 153 -16.81 -0.04 -32.86
N SER A 154 -16.98 -0.49 -31.61
CA SER A 154 -16.18 -1.53 -30.98
C SER A 154 -17.09 -2.60 -30.37
N GLN A 155 -16.57 -3.83 -30.24
CA GLN A 155 -17.31 -4.90 -29.57
C GLN A 155 -17.67 -4.53 -28.12
N MET A 156 -16.78 -3.82 -27.42
CA MET A 156 -16.99 -3.40 -26.02
C MET A 156 -18.20 -2.47 -25.87
N MET A 157 -18.35 -1.50 -26.77
CA MET A 157 -19.45 -0.53 -26.72
C MET A 157 -20.75 -1.06 -27.33
N THR A 158 -20.65 -2.03 -28.25
CA THR A 158 -21.83 -2.59 -28.96
C THR A 158 -22.43 -3.80 -28.26
N ALA A 159 -21.66 -4.54 -27.45
CA ALA A 159 -22.09 -5.80 -26.83
C ALA A 159 -23.37 -5.67 -26.02
N PHE A 160 -23.54 -4.59 -25.25
CA PHE A 160 -24.68 -4.41 -24.35
C PHE A 160 -25.77 -3.49 -24.89
N GLN A 161 -25.72 -3.11 -26.16
CA GLN A 161 -26.74 -2.25 -26.74
C GLN A 161 -28.11 -2.93 -26.72
N PRO A 162 -29.19 -2.23 -26.35
CA PRO A 162 -30.54 -2.75 -26.52
C PRO A 162 -30.84 -2.92 -28.01
N ASP A 163 -31.53 -4.02 -28.36
CA ASP A 163 -31.73 -4.56 -29.71
C ASP A 163 -31.80 -3.51 -30.85
N GLY A 164 -30.67 -3.28 -31.52
CA GLY A 164 -30.62 -2.68 -32.87
C GLY A 164 -30.80 -1.16 -32.97
N ASN A 165 -30.78 -0.42 -31.86
CA ASN A 165 -30.96 1.05 -31.89
C ASN A 165 -29.69 1.85 -32.16
N CYS A 166 -28.65 1.20 -32.72
CA CYS A 166 -27.41 1.85 -33.09
C CYS A 166 -27.29 1.96 -34.61
N TYR A 167 -27.04 3.18 -35.07
CA TYR A 167 -26.98 3.52 -36.48
C TYR A 167 -25.57 3.98 -36.83
N PRO A 168 -24.95 3.44 -37.91
CA PRO A 168 -23.68 3.94 -38.38
C PRO A 168 -23.76 5.43 -38.73
N MET A 169 -22.85 6.23 -38.17
CA MET A 169 -22.65 7.60 -38.59
C MET A 169 -21.73 7.57 -39.81
N GLU A 170 -22.30 7.47 -41.01
CA GLU A 170 -21.56 7.15 -42.24
C GLU A 170 -20.28 8.00 -42.43
N GLY A 171 -19.15 7.31 -42.50
CA GLY A 171 -17.82 7.88 -42.72
C GLY A 171 -17.17 8.56 -41.50
N SER A 172 -17.78 8.49 -40.30
CA SER A 172 -17.21 9.02 -39.05
C SER A 172 -16.49 7.99 -38.18
N CYS A 173 -16.64 6.69 -38.50
CA CYS A 173 -16.13 5.56 -37.71
C CYS A 173 -16.69 5.49 -36.28
N SER A 174 -17.88 6.03 -36.06
CA SER A 174 -18.66 5.91 -34.83
C SER A 174 -20.09 5.42 -35.11
N LEU A 175 -20.78 5.01 -34.05
CA LEU A 175 -22.20 4.67 -34.07
C LEU A 175 -22.98 5.70 -33.26
N TYR A 176 -24.23 5.92 -33.64
CA TYR A 176 -25.19 6.69 -32.86
C TYR A 176 -26.25 5.75 -32.29
N CYS A 177 -26.37 5.67 -30.97
CA CYS A 177 -27.25 4.74 -30.28
C CYS A 177 -28.39 5.47 -29.54
N GLU A 178 -29.63 5.19 -29.91
CA GLU A 178 -30.83 5.72 -29.27
C GLU A 178 -31.23 4.86 -28.06
N GLY A 179 -31.79 5.51 -27.02
CA GLY A 179 -32.44 4.80 -25.90
C GLY A 179 -31.51 4.08 -24.91
N GLY A 180 -30.18 4.21 -25.05
CA GLY A 180 -29.20 3.81 -24.04
C GLY A 180 -28.86 4.97 -23.10
N CYS A 181 -28.56 4.67 -21.84
CA CYS A 181 -27.99 5.64 -20.90
C CYS A 181 -26.74 5.04 -20.27
N TYR A 182 -25.59 5.46 -20.79
CA TYR A 182 -24.28 4.92 -20.46
C TYR A 182 -23.72 5.57 -19.22
N ARG A 183 -23.02 4.78 -18.41
CA ARG A 183 -22.22 5.28 -17.30
C ARG A 183 -20.94 4.45 -17.19
N THR A 184 -19.84 5.14 -16.95
CA THR A 184 -18.53 4.52 -16.75
C THR A 184 -18.32 4.16 -15.29
N MET A 185 -17.80 2.97 -15.06
CA MET A 185 -17.18 2.58 -13.79
C MET A 185 -15.68 2.47 -14.02
N ASN A 186 -14.88 2.77 -13.01
CA ASN A 186 -13.43 2.77 -13.06
C ASN A 186 -12.90 1.88 -11.93
N TYR A 187 -12.26 0.78 -12.30
CA TYR A 187 -11.59 -0.12 -11.36
C TYR A 187 -10.08 0.07 -11.46
N ALA A 188 -9.48 0.65 -10.42
CA ALA A 188 -8.04 0.85 -10.34
C ALA A 188 -7.37 -0.31 -9.59
N VAL A 189 -6.33 -0.88 -10.17
CA VAL A 189 -5.62 -2.05 -9.65
C VAL A 189 -4.11 -1.84 -9.72
N ASN A 190 -3.35 -2.84 -9.25
CA ASN A 190 -1.89 -2.86 -9.34
C ASN A 190 -1.40 -2.84 -10.81
N VAL A 191 -0.31 -2.09 -11.07
CA VAL A 191 0.37 -1.97 -12.37
C VAL A 191 1.37 -3.08 -12.69
N ALA A 192 1.41 -4.16 -11.89
CA ALA A 192 2.35 -5.25 -12.07
C ALA A 192 2.31 -5.85 -13.47
N SER A 193 3.48 -6.14 -14.04
CA SER A 193 3.63 -6.67 -15.40
C SER A 193 2.94 -8.03 -15.58
N GLU A 194 2.78 -8.83 -14.53
CA GLU A 194 2.02 -10.09 -14.63
C GLU A 194 0.54 -9.88 -14.96
N TYR A 195 0.03 -8.67 -14.73
CA TYR A 195 -1.34 -8.29 -15.07
C TYR A 195 -1.45 -7.63 -16.43
N ASP A 196 -0.40 -7.58 -17.26
CA ASP A 196 -0.45 -6.94 -18.58
C ASP A 196 -1.57 -7.50 -19.45
N ASP A 197 -1.77 -8.82 -19.44
CA ASP A 197 -2.83 -9.53 -20.18
C ASP A 197 -4.13 -9.73 -19.37
N MET A 198 -4.24 -9.12 -18.19
CA MET A 198 -5.46 -9.19 -17.38
C MET A 198 -6.55 -8.32 -18.01
N VAL A 199 -7.76 -8.87 -18.11
CA VAL A 199 -8.99 -8.22 -18.62
C VAL A 199 -10.07 -8.22 -17.54
N LEU A 200 -11.02 -7.28 -17.65
CA LEU A 200 -12.26 -7.29 -16.87
C LEU A 200 -13.38 -7.87 -17.74
N GLU A 201 -13.82 -9.09 -17.44
CA GLU A 201 -14.99 -9.66 -18.09
C GLU A 201 -16.26 -9.09 -17.46
N VAL A 202 -17.14 -8.55 -18.28
CA VAL A 202 -18.45 -8.03 -17.88
C VAL A 202 -19.52 -8.91 -18.50
N THR A 203 -20.43 -9.41 -17.68
CA THR A 203 -21.56 -10.25 -18.08
C THR A 203 -22.86 -9.56 -17.71
N ARG A 204 -23.74 -9.31 -18.69
CA ARG A 204 -25.11 -8.83 -18.43
C ARG A 204 -26.00 -10.00 -17.99
N ASP A 205 -27.07 -9.71 -17.26
CA ASP A 205 -28.04 -10.70 -16.76
C ASP A 205 -28.68 -11.61 -17.83
N ASP A 206 -28.72 -11.17 -19.09
CA ASP A 206 -29.15 -11.98 -20.24
C ASP A 206 -28.09 -12.98 -20.75
N GLY A 207 -26.89 -12.99 -20.15
CA GLY A 207 -25.78 -13.85 -20.51
C GLY A 207 -24.85 -13.29 -21.58
N THR A 208 -25.07 -12.06 -22.05
CA THR A 208 -24.14 -11.38 -22.96
C THR A 208 -22.84 -11.06 -22.24
N VAL A 209 -21.70 -11.30 -22.92
CA VAL A 209 -20.36 -11.14 -22.34
C VAL A 209 -19.49 -10.28 -23.23
N THR A 210 -18.72 -9.37 -22.63
CA THR A 210 -17.60 -8.68 -23.28
C THR A 210 -16.45 -8.52 -22.30
N GLU A 211 -15.24 -8.33 -22.82
CA GLU A 211 -14.04 -8.12 -22.03
C GLU A 211 -13.52 -6.68 -22.23
N PHE A 212 -13.11 -6.05 -21.14
CA PHE A 212 -12.49 -4.72 -21.15
C PHE A 212 -11.01 -4.89 -20.83
N PRO A 213 -10.09 -4.58 -21.77
CA PRO A 213 -8.66 -4.58 -21.47
C PRO A 213 -8.34 -3.43 -20.50
N GLY A 214 -7.36 -3.66 -19.65
CA GLY A 214 -6.90 -2.59 -18.77
C GLY A 214 -5.85 -1.73 -19.45
N TYR A 215 -5.91 -0.44 -19.21
CA TYR A 215 -5.02 0.55 -19.79
C TYR A 215 -4.18 1.25 -18.72
N PHE A 216 -3.13 1.95 -19.17
CA PHE A 216 -2.13 2.57 -18.32
C PHE A 216 -2.03 4.04 -18.67
N GLU A 217 -2.05 4.88 -17.65
CA GLU A 217 -1.87 6.30 -17.85
C GLU A 217 -0.53 6.59 -18.56
N TRP A 218 0.60 5.98 -18.20
CA TRP A 218 1.88 6.20 -18.92
C TRP A 218 2.76 4.95 -18.90
N LYS A 219 2.84 4.15 -19.98
CA LYS A 219 3.81 3.04 -20.06
C LYS A 219 5.19 3.47 -20.59
N THR A 220 5.21 4.47 -21.46
CA THR A 220 6.41 4.94 -22.16
C THR A 220 6.50 6.47 -22.09
N LYS A 221 7.74 6.97 -22.06
CA LYS A 221 8.05 8.39 -22.25
C LYS A 221 8.69 8.58 -23.61
N ILE A 222 8.39 9.69 -24.27
CA ILE A 222 9.05 10.05 -25.53
C ILE A 222 10.34 10.81 -25.20
N VAL A 223 11.49 10.17 -25.41
CA VAL A 223 12.81 10.80 -25.30
C VAL A 223 13.39 10.90 -26.70
N GLN A 224 13.60 12.11 -27.21
CA GLN A 224 14.15 12.35 -28.54
C GLN A 224 13.35 11.64 -29.67
N ASN A 225 12.01 11.67 -29.60
CA ASN A 225 11.10 10.98 -30.53
C ASN A 225 11.21 9.44 -30.53
N VAL A 226 11.78 8.86 -29.48
CA VAL A 226 11.79 7.41 -29.26
C VAL A 226 11.00 7.13 -27.99
N GLU A 227 10.07 6.19 -28.07
CA GLU A 227 9.41 5.66 -26.88
C GLU A 227 10.40 4.84 -26.06
N VAL A 228 10.59 5.24 -24.82
CA VAL A 228 11.43 4.55 -23.84
C VAL A 228 10.55 4.16 -22.67
N LEU A 229 10.71 2.95 -22.14
CA LEU A 229 10.02 2.54 -20.92
C LEU A 229 10.31 3.55 -19.81
N ASP A 230 9.28 4.04 -19.11
CA ASP A 230 9.54 4.92 -17.98
C ASP A 230 9.90 4.12 -16.72
N ASP A 231 11.15 3.69 -16.66
CA ASP A 231 11.71 2.88 -15.57
C ASP A 231 11.56 3.49 -14.17
N TYR A 232 11.30 4.80 -14.08
CA TYR A 232 11.07 5.50 -12.81
C TYR A 232 9.58 5.59 -12.51
N GLU A 233 8.78 6.17 -13.42
CA GLU A 233 7.35 6.39 -13.16
C GLU A 233 6.53 5.10 -13.15
N ASN A 234 6.94 4.05 -13.88
CA ASN A 234 6.14 2.81 -13.97
C ASN A 234 6.11 2.02 -12.66
N TYR A 235 7.08 2.24 -11.77
CA TYR A 235 7.23 1.50 -10.53
C TYR A 235 6.99 2.36 -9.29
N VAL A 236 6.44 3.57 -9.44
CA VAL A 236 5.99 4.34 -8.28
C VAL A 236 4.64 3.82 -7.80
N TYR A 237 4.52 3.60 -6.49
CA TYR A 237 3.32 3.01 -5.87
C TYR A 237 2.00 3.78 -6.10
N GLN A 238 2.07 5.01 -6.58
CA GLN A 238 0.91 5.84 -6.88
C GLN A 238 0.26 5.47 -8.22
N ARG A 239 0.97 4.77 -9.11
CA ARG A 239 0.41 4.36 -10.39
C ARG A 239 -0.63 3.26 -10.21
N ARG A 240 -1.57 3.27 -11.15
CA ARG A 240 -2.68 2.32 -11.23
C ARG A 240 -2.84 1.87 -12.67
N LYS A 241 -3.27 0.62 -12.82
CA LYS A 241 -3.87 0.12 -14.07
C LYS A 241 -5.37 0.26 -13.92
N TYR A 242 -6.04 0.77 -14.95
CA TYR A 242 -7.47 1.03 -14.90
C TYR A 242 -8.23 0.12 -15.84
N TYR A 243 -9.43 -0.26 -15.41
CA TYR A 243 -10.43 -0.96 -16.22
C TYR A 243 -11.71 -0.14 -16.16
N SER A 244 -12.15 0.37 -17.31
CA SER A 244 -13.21 1.38 -17.36
C SER A 244 -14.41 0.93 -18.18
N PRO A 245 -15.20 -0.05 -17.71
CA PRO A 245 -16.38 -0.47 -18.44
C PRO A 245 -17.41 0.66 -18.52
N ILE A 246 -17.82 0.98 -19.75
CA ILE A 246 -18.94 1.89 -20.04
C ILE A 246 -20.14 1.05 -20.46
N VAL A 247 -21.16 0.99 -19.61
CA VAL A 247 -22.31 0.11 -19.85
C VAL A 247 -23.62 0.87 -19.74
N PRO A 248 -24.66 0.47 -20.49
CA PRO A 248 -25.98 1.06 -20.36
C PRO A 248 -26.70 0.53 -19.11
N ASN A 249 -27.89 1.04 -18.82
CA ASN A 249 -28.75 0.47 -17.79
C ASN A 249 -28.96 -1.05 -17.96
N GLY A 250 -28.80 -1.79 -16.86
CA GLY A 250 -28.87 -3.24 -16.82
C GLY A 250 -28.29 -3.74 -15.51
N SER A 251 -28.29 -5.06 -15.29
CA SER A 251 -27.58 -5.69 -14.16
C SER A 251 -26.38 -6.48 -14.68
N TYR A 252 -25.23 -6.31 -14.04
CA TYR A 252 -23.96 -6.85 -14.53
C TYR A 252 -23.19 -7.59 -13.45
N THR A 253 -22.56 -8.69 -13.84
CA THR A 253 -21.54 -9.39 -13.07
C THR A 253 -20.18 -9.14 -13.70
N MET A 254 -19.20 -8.71 -12.91
CA MET A 254 -17.85 -8.41 -13.38
C MET A 254 -16.83 -9.32 -12.72
N ARG A 255 -15.80 -9.75 -13.45
CA ARG A 255 -14.69 -10.53 -12.88
C ARG A 255 -13.39 -10.28 -13.63
N PHE A 256 -12.29 -10.17 -12.89
CA PHE A 256 -10.97 -10.11 -13.50
C PHE A 256 -10.57 -11.48 -14.03
N LYS A 257 -10.03 -11.51 -15.25
CA LYS A 257 -9.51 -12.72 -15.89
C LYS A 257 -8.07 -12.52 -16.34
N LEU A 258 -7.23 -13.52 -16.08
CA LEU A 258 -5.89 -13.61 -16.61
C LEU A 258 -5.73 -14.99 -17.25
N ASN A 259 -5.41 -15.02 -18.55
CA ASN A 259 -5.31 -16.28 -19.32
C ASN A 259 -6.57 -17.15 -19.21
N GLY A 260 -7.75 -16.52 -19.16
CA GLY A 260 -9.06 -17.17 -19.04
C GLY A 260 -9.45 -17.63 -17.62
N ALA A 261 -8.53 -17.62 -16.66
CA ALA A 261 -8.81 -17.94 -15.26
C ALA A 261 -9.29 -16.71 -14.51
N VAL A 262 -10.28 -16.87 -13.61
CA VAL A 262 -10.72 -15.79 -12.72
C VAL A 262 -9.62 -15.53 -11.69
N VAL A 263 -9.17 -14.28 -11.62
CA VAL A 263 -8.13 -13.83 -10.71
C VAL A 263 -8.62 -12.64 -9.89
N TRP A 264 -7.83 -12.25 -8.90
CA TRP A 264 -8.02 -11.00 -8.18
C TRP A 264 -6.65 -10.33 -8.05
N PRO A 265 -6.52 -9.05 -8.43
CA PRO A 265 -5.31 -8.28 -8.14
C PRO A 265 -5.15 -8.07 -6.63
N GLU A 266 -4.02 -7.54 -6.16
CA GLU A 266 -3.83 -7.28 -4.71
C GLU A 266 -4.95 -6.43 -4.12
N PHE A 267 -5.48 -5.52 -4.92
CA PHE A 267 -6.53 -4.61 -4.51
C PHE A 267 -7.34 -4.14 -5.71
N VAL A 268 -8.55 -3.64 -5.45
CA VAL A 268 -9.42 -3.00 -6.43
C VAL A 268 -10.01 -1.75 -5.79
N GLU A 269 -9.65 -0.58 -6.30
CA GLU A 269 -10.27 0.70 -5.95
C GLU A 269 -11.39 0.97 -6.97
N GLU A 270 -12.65 1.01 -6.52
CA GLU A 270 -13.81 1.26 -7.38
C GLU A 270 -14.24 2.73 -7.32
N THR A 271 -14.39 3.34 -8.49
CA THR A 271 -14.88 4.71 -8.65
C THR A 271 -15.86 4.79 -9.80
N TRP A 272 -16.80 5.73 -9.72
CA TRP A 272 -17.89 5.94 -10.68
C TRP A 272 -17.84 7.35 -11.19
N GLU A 273 -18.05 7.49 -12.49
CA GLU A 273 -18.37 8.80 -13.05
C GLU A 273 -19.70 9.34 -12.52
N ASP A 274 -19.86 10.65 -12.64
CA ASP A 274 -21.11 11.30 -12.29
C ASP A 274 -22.29 10.69 -13.07
N PRO A 275 -23.49 10.67 -12.46
CA PRO A 275 -24.67 10.18 -13.15
C PRO A 275 -24.91 10.94 -14.45
N PRO A 276 -25.15 10.24 -15.57
CA PRO A 276 -25.52 10.91 -16.82
C PRO A 276 -26.87 11.62 -16.64
N SER A 277 -27.15 12.58 -17.52
CA SER A 277 -28.41 13.35 -17.45
C SER A 277 -29.65 12.57 -17.90
N CYS A 278 -29.47 11.45 -18.60
CA CYS A 278 -30.54 10.54 -19.01
C CYS A 278 -30.90 9.55 -17.88
N GLY A 279 -31.95 8.75 -18.07
CA GLY A 279 -32.27 7.64 -17.18
C GLY A 279 -33.25 6.65 -17.83
N PRO A 280 -33.36 5.41 -17.31
CA PRO A 280 -32.54 4.84 -16.21
C PRO A 280 -31.09 4.60 -16.65
N TYR A 281 -30.16 4.57 -15.69
CA TYR A 281 -28.73 4.27 -15.88
C TYR A 281 -28.26 3.23 -14.86
N VAL A 282 -27.10 2.64 -15.11
CA VAL A 282 -26.49 1.65 -14.20
C VAL A 282 -26.06 2.31 -12.88
N SER A 283 -26.40 1.68 -11.77
CA SER A 283 -26.03 2.13 -10.42
C SER A 283 -25.32 1.02 -9.67
N ASP A 284 -24.74 1.35 -8.51
CA ASP A 284 -24.01 0.41 -7.64
C ASP A 284 -24.82 -0.87 -7.33
N GLY A 285 -26.11 -0.73 -7.04
CA GLY A 285 -27.01 -1.86 -6.78
C GLY A 285 -27.27 -2.79 -7.99
N ASN A 286 -26.79 -2.41 -9.18
CA ASN A 286 -26.89 -3.22 -10.39
C ASN A 286 -25.60 -3.98 -10.73
N ILE A 287 -24.52 -3.74 -10.00
CA ILE A 287 -23.21 -4.34 -10.27
C ILE A 287 -22.89 -5.38 -9.21
N THR A 288 -22.30 -6.49 -9.65
CA THR A 288 -21.71 -7.49 -8.77
C THR A 288 -20.30 -7.75 -9.24
N LEU A 289 -19.31 -7.17 -8.55
CA LEU A 289 -17.91 -7.50 -8.75
C LEU A 289 -17.59 -8.81 -8.02
N VAL A 290 -17.18 -9.82 -8.77
CA VAL A 290 -16.84 -11.15 -8.23
C VAL A 290 -15.45 -11.09 -7.61
N THR A 291 -15.41 -11.12 -6.28
CA THR A 291 -14.19 -11.34 -5.51
C THR A 291 -14.02 -12.84 -5.25
N PRO A 292 -13.08 -13.53 -5.92
CA PRO A 292 -12.85 -14.94 -5.62
C PRO A 292 -12.36 -15.07 -4.18
N THR A 293 -12.71 -16.17 -3.51
CA THR A 293 -12.15 -16.49 -2.18
C THR A 293 -10.64 -16.53 -2.29
N SER A 294 -9.93 -15.93 -1.33
CA SER A 294 -8.49 -16.13 -1.22
C SER A 294 -8.23 -17.62 -1.01
N THR A 295 -7.55 -18.26 -1.96
CA THR A 295 -7.07 -19.63 -1.78
C THR A 295 -5.98 -19.61 -0.71
N GLY A 296 -5.89 -20.65 0.13
CA GLY A 296 -4.90 -20.72 1.22
C GLY A 296 -3.48 -20.36 0.76
N ASP A 297 -3.08 -20.90 -0.39
CA ASP A 297 -1.77 -20.66 -1.02
C ASP A 297 -1.42 -19.16 -1.21
N ASN A 298 -2.41 -18.28 -1.41
CA ASN A 298 -2.17 -16.84 -1.60
C ASN A 298 -1.98 -16.08 -0.29
N CYS A 299 -2.53 -16.59 0.82
CA CYS A 299 -2.43 -15.94 2.12
C CYS A 299 -1.42 -16.61 3.07
N ASP A 300 -0.87 -17.76 2.70
CA ASP A 300 0.23 -18.41 3.45
C ASP A 300 1.48 -17.52 3.50
N ASN A 301 1.71 -16.72 2.44
CA ASN A 301 2.64 -15.60 2.45
C ASN A 301 2.05 -14.44 1.63
N VAL A 302 1.67 -13.37 2.31
CA VAL A 302 1.00 -12.21 1.68
C VAL A 302 1.99 -11.39 0.83
N ILE A 303 3.29 -11.45 1.12
CA ILE A 303 4.33 -10.83 0.30
C ILE A 303 4.66 -11.78 -0.86
N ARG A 304 4.36 -11.35 -2.09
CA ARG A 304 4.65 -12.13 -3.30
C ARG A 304 6.04 -11.78 -3.84
N HIS A 305 6.74 -12.80 -4.34
CA HIS A 305 8.08 -12.68 -4.93
C HIS A 305 9.09 -11.90 -4.07
N GLY A 306 9.06 -12.10 -2.74
CA GLY A 306 9.92 -11.36 -1.81
C GLY A 306 11.38 -11.78 -1.78
N ASP A 307 11.74 -12.82 -2.51
CA ASP A 307 13.09 -13.34 -2.71
C ASP A 307 13.78 -12.79 -3.98
N ALA A 308 13.10 -11.95 -4.77
CA ALA A 308 13.60 -11.35 -6.02
C ALA A 308 14.07 -12.33 -7.12
N GLU A 309 13.92 -13.64 -6.95
CA GLU A 309 14.55 -14.66 -7.81
C GLU A 309 14.01 -14.72 -9.24
N GLN A 310 12.92 -14.01 -9.52
CA GLN A 310 12.45 -13.81 -10.90
C GLN A 310 13.39 -12.92 -11.72
N GLY A 311 14.30 -12.17 -11.10
CA GLY A 311 15.16 -11.21 -11.79
C GLY A 311 14.39 -10.02 -12.39
N THR A 312 13.14 -9.81 -11.96
CA THR A 312 12.27 -8.72 -12.43
C THR A 312 11.71 -7.91 -11.27
N ARG A 313 11.22 -6.71 -11.56
CA ARG A 313 10.52 -5.83 -10.61
C ARG A 313 9.02 -6.13 -10.52
N ASN A 314 8.57 -7.30 -11.01
CA ASN A 314 7.14 -7.61 -11.00
C ASN A 314 6.59 -7.52 -9.57
N LEU A 315 5.44 -6.84 -9.40
CA LEU A 315 4.79 -6.48 -8.12
C LEU A 315 5.51 -5.50 -7.20
N TRP A 316 6.83 -5.44 -7.29
CA TRP A 316 7.62 -4.57 -6.48
C TRP A 316 7.69 -3.16 -7.09
N MET A 317 7.54 -2.18 -6.20
CA MET A 317 7.45 -0.75 -6.49
C MET A 317 8.34 0.02 -5.54
N HIS A 318 8.40 1.34 -5.71
CA HIS A 318 9.02 2.24 -4.77
C HIS A 318 8.07 3.35 -4.30
N SER A 319 8.24 3.80 -3.06
CA SER A 319 7.61 5.01 -2.53
C SER A 319 8.33 6.32 -2.95
N GLY A 320 9.38 6.20 -3.77
CA GLY A 320 10.11 7.29 -4.41
C GLY A 320 11.56 6.88 -4.73
N GLY A 321 12.25 7.67 -5.56
CA GLY A 321 13.65 7.42 -5.91
C GLY A 321 13.85 6.41 -7.04
N GLY A 322 13.51 5.14 -6.85
CA GLY A 322 13.68 4.12 -7.89
C GLY A 322 13.78 2.72 -7.30
N LEU A 323 13.57 1.71 -8.15
CA LEU A 323 13.69 0.30 -7.80
C LEU A 323 14.54 -0.42 -8.83
N GLN A 324 15.47 -1.25 -8.35
CA GLN A 324 16.34 -2.10 -9.16
C GLN A 324 16.38 -3.51 -8.59
N VAL A 325 16.66 -4.49 -9.46
CA VAL A 325 17.09 -5.82 -9.05
C VAL A 325 18.62 -5.83 -9.07
N VAL A 326 19.26 -6.31 -8.00
CA VAL A 326 20.72 -6.28 -7.79
C VAL A 326 21.25 -7.66 -7.42
N GLU A 327 22.56 -7.87 -7.59
CA GLU A 327 23.27 -9.10 -7.23
C GLU A 327 24.44 -8.79 -6.27
N PRO A 328 24.82 -9.72 -5.37
CA PRO A 328 24.09 -10.94 -5.01
C PRO A 328 22.98 -10.67 -4.00
N GLY A 329 21.99 -11.55 -3.93
CA GLY A 329 21.01 -11.60 -2.84
C GLY A 329 21.51 -12.34 -1.58
N TYR A 330 20.63 -12.53 -0.60
CA TYR A 330 20.87 -13.31 0.61
C TYR A 330 20.67 -14.81 0.32
N ASN A 331 21.78 -15.52 0.14
CA ASN A 331 21.77 -16.95 -0.23
C ASN A 331 20.98 -17.24 -1.53
N SER A 332 20.88 -16.24 -2.40
CA SER A 332 20.07 -16.19 -3.60
C SER A 332 20.82 -15.41 -4.69
N ALA A 333 20.31 -15.40 -5.93
CA ALA A 333 20.95 -14.67 -7.02
C ALA A 333 20.66 -13.17 -6.91
N TYR A 334 19.43 -12.81 -6.58
CA TYR A 334 18.92 -11.45 -6.74
C TYR A 334 18.38 -10.87 -5.43
N ALA A 335 18.29 -9.54 -5.38
CA ALA A 335 17.63 -8.79 -4.33
C ALA A 335 17.00 -7.51 -4.90
N PHE A 336 16.07 -6.91 -4.16
CA PHE A 336 15.51 -5.60 -4.52
C PHE A 336 16.30 -4.48 -3.87
N SER A 337 16.71 -3.48 -4.65
CA SER A 337 17.36 -2.28 -4.16
C SER A 337 16.53 -1.05 -4.49
N SER A 338 16.20 -0.28 -3.45
CA SER A 338 15.70 1.09 -3.65
C SER A 338 16.85 2.04 -3.87
N VAL A 339 16.81 2.80 -4.97
CA VAL A 339 17.91 3.66 -5.41
C VAL A 339 17.52 5.13 -5.52
N LEU A 340 18.50 6.02 -5.63
CA LEU A 340 18.30 7.46 -5.84
C LEU A 340 17.37 8.11 -4.80
N ARG A 341 17.40 7.60 -3.57
CA ARG A 341 16.52 8.04 -2.48
C ARG A 341 16.85 9.47 -2.04
N LYS A 342 15.84 10.34 -2.05
CA LYS A 342 15.90 11.75 -1.64
C LYS A 342 15.24 12.03 -0.29
N GLY A 343 14.44 11.09 0.23
CA GLY A 343 13.72 11.22 1.50
C GLY A 343 13.78 9.94 2.31
N THR A 344 13.67 10.04 3.64
CA THR A 344 13.66 8.88 4.54
C THR A 344 12.44 7.99 4.34
N TRP A 345 11.32 8.54 3.87
CA TRP A 345 10.07 7.81 3.60
C TRP A 345 10.10 7.00 2.28
N GLN A 346 11.15 7.13 1.47
CA GLN A 346 11.29 6.43 0.20
C GLN A 346 11.87 5.03 0.44
N GLY A 347 11.47 4.05 -0.36
CA GLY A 347 12.03 2.70 -0.32
C GLY A 347 11.21 1.69 -1.13
N PRO A 348 11.62 0.41 -1.14
CA PRO A 348 10.96 -0.63 -1.91
C PRO A 348 9.70 -1.11 -1.20
N GLY A 349 8.70 -1.57 -1.95
CA GLY A 349 7.45 -2.07 -1.40
C GLY A 349 6.58 -2.79 -2.43
N GLN A 350 5.44 -3.32 -2.00
CA GLN A 350 4.43 -3.91 -2.87
C GLN A 350 3.03 -3.70 -2.28
N PHE A 351 2.00 -3.81 -3.12
CA PHE A 351 0.64 -3.94 -2.62
C PHE A 351 0.43 -5.32 -1.99
N LEU A 352 -0.41 -5.40 -0.97
CA LEU A 352 -0.79 -6.65 -0.33
C LEU A 352 -2.21 -7.02 -0.77
N ASP A 353 -2.47 -8.32 -0.92
CA ASP A 353 -3.82 -8.83 -1.18
C ASP A 353 -4.75 -8.50 0.00
N THR A 354 -5.65 -7.54 -0.19
CA THR A 354 -6.53 -7.04 0.88
C THR A 354 -7.46 -8.13 1.41
N ARG A 355 -7.73 -9.19 0.63
CA ARG A 355 -8.54 -10.35 1.08
C ARG A 355 -7.83 -11.18 2.16
N CYS A 356 -6.51 -11.11 2.25
CA CYS A 356 -5.76 -11.79 3.31
C CYS A 356 -5.82 -11.00 4.64
N LEU A 357 -6.10 -9.70 4.60
CA LEU A 357 -6.01 -8.81 5.76
C LEU A 357 -7.33 -8.80 6.53
N VAL A 358 -7.63 -9.89 7.25
CA VAL A 358 -8.85 -10.00 8.09
C VAL A 358 -8.59 -9.40 9.47
N GLU A 359 -9.51 -8.57 9.97
CA GLU A 359 -9.42 -7.97 11.31
C GLU A 359 -9.14 -9.03 12.39
N GLY A 360 -8.18 -8.74 13.27
CA GLY A 360 -7.78 -9.63 14.36
C GLY A 360 -6.77 -10.71 13.98
N ASN A 361 -6.57 -11.00 12.69
CA ASN A 361 -5.50 -11.92 12.29
C ASN A 361 -4.12 -11.33 12.61
N GLN A 362 -3.20 -12.18 13.03
CA GLN A 362 -1.81 -11.83 13.29
C GLN A 362 -0.90 -12.32 12.16
N TYR A 363 0.08 -11.48 11.84
CA TYR A 363 1.09 -11.76 10.83
C TYR A 363 2.49 -11.53 11.38
N GLU A 364 3.37 -12.49 11.10
CA GLU A 364 4.81 -12.34 11.29
C GLU A 364 5.43 -11.82 9.98
N ILE A 365 6.15 -10.70 10.08
CA ILE A 365 6.90 -10.09 8.98
C ILE A 365 8.38 -10.35 9.22
N SER A 366 9.06 -10.87 8.22
CA SER A 366 10.52 -11.03 8.22
C SER A 366 11.13 -10.69 6.86
N MET A 367 12.34 -10.14 6.86
CA MET A 367 13.15 -9.93 5.66
C MET A 367 14.62 -9.70 5.99
N ARG A 368 15.48 -9.90 5.00
CA ARG A 368 16.91 -9.59 5.07
C ARG A 368 17.14 -8.20 4.49
N VAL A 369 18.04 -7.43 5.13
CA VAL A 369 18.32 -6.06 4.72
C VAL A 369 19.82 -5.77 4.70
N LYS A 370 20.24 -5.00 3.69
CA LYS A 370 21.57 -4.39 3.62
C LYS A 370 21.43 -2.92 3.23
N LEU A 371 22.28 -2.07 3.79
CA LEU A 371 22.33 -0.65 3.45
C LEU A 371 23.60 -0.36 2.67
N LEU A 372 23.46 0.29 1.51
CA LEU A 372 24.57 0.69 0.66
C LEU A 372 24.46 2.19 0.37
N ASP A 373 25.58 2.92 0.27
CA ASP A 373 25.53 4.27 -0.32
C ASP A 373 25.41 4.20 -1.86
N ASN A 374 25.38 5.36 -2.51
CA ASN A 374 25.31 5.46 -3.97
C ASN A 374 26.54 4.85 -4.68
N ASP A 375 27.66 4.70 -3.99
CA ASP A 375 28.90 4.11 -4.52
C ASP A 375 28.96 2.59 -4.23
N GLY A 376 27.93 2.02 -3.59
CA GLY A 376 27.86 0.62 -3.22
C GLY A 376 28.60 0.27 -1.93
N ASN A 377 29.08 1.24 -1.16
CA ASN A 377 29.76 0.96 0.11
C ASN A 377 28.75 0.65 1.22
N PRO A 378 28.99 -0.39 2.03
CA PRO A 378 28.08 -0.75 3.11
C PRO A 378 27.97 0.33 4.18
N GLN A 379 26.73 0.57 4.63
CA GLN A 379 26.39 1.60 5.61
C GLN A 379 25.92 0.98 6.92
N HIS A 380 26.22 1.66 8.01
CA HIS A 380 25.78 1.28 9.35
C HIS A 380 24.49 2.01 9.73
N CYS A 381 23.67 1.36 10.56
CA CYS A 381 22.57 1.98 11.27
C CYS A 381 22.53 1.47 12.73
N ASP A 382 21.94 2.28 13.62
CA ASP A 382 21.79 2.00 15.04
C ASP A 382 20.39 1.43 15.31
N VAL A 383 20.30 0.13 15.60
CA VAL A 383 19.04 -0.57 15.92
C VAL A 383 18.38 -0.05 17.19
N ASN A 384 19.12 0.69 18.02
CA ASN A 384 18.63 1.32 19.23
C ASN A 384 18.20 2.78 19.00
N ARG A 385 18.17 3.26 17.76
CA ARG A 385 17.78 4.64 17.46
C ARG A 385 16.25 4.80 17.44
N GLU A 386 15.73 5.59 18.38
CA GLU A 386 14.28 5.92 18.43
C GLU A 386 13.91 7.12 17.55
N ASP A 387 14.83 8.07 17.38
CA ASP A 387 14.59 9.23 16.52
C ASP A 387 14.56 8.78 15.05
N ILE A 388 13.34 8.73 14.51
CA ILE A 388 13.06 8.31 13.13
C ILE A 388 13.65 9.25 12.06
N ASN A 389 14.19 10.40 12.46
CA ASN A 389 14.85 11.36 11.58
C ASN A 389 16.38 11.37 11.77
N ALA A 390 16.92 10.56 12.67
CA ALA A 390 18.35 10.47 12.88
C ALA A 390 19.07 9.92 11.65
N TYR A 391 20.33 10.32 11.51
CA TYR A 391 21.16 10.00 10.34
C TYR A 391 21.50 8.50 10.20
N ASP A 392 21.51 7.79 11.33
CA ASP A 392 21.84 6.37 11.48
C ASP A 392 20.60 5.54 11.83
N VAL A 393 19.38 6.01 11.58
CA VAL A 393 18.17 5.21 11.82
C VAL A 393 18.13 3.98 10.90
N CYS A 394 17.81 2.82 11.48
CA CYS A 394 17.67 1.59 10.72
C CYS A 394 16.36 1.53 9.93
N PRO A 395 16.32 0.77 8.82
CA PRO A 395 15.09 0.53 8.10
C PRO A 395 14.03 -0.21 8.93
N ARG A 396 12.79 -0.03 8.52
CA ARG A 396 11.62 -0.66 9.11
C ARG A 396 10.56 -0.95 8.06
N VAL A 397 9.62 -1.83 8.37
CA VAL A 397 8.44 -2.07 7.55
C VAL A 397 7.29 -1.20 8.03
N SER A 398 6.62 -0.55 7.09
CA SER A 398 5.44 0.29 7.28
C SER A 398 4.34 -0.14 6.30
N LEU A 399 3.07 0.10 6.67
CA LEU A 399 1.94 0.05 5.75
C LEU A 399 1.46 1.47 5.47
N ARG A 400 1.11 1.73 4.21
CA ARG A 400 0.25 2.83 3.80
C ARG A 400 -1.11 2.24 3.48
N VAL A 401 -2.11 2.67 4.22
CA VAL A 401 -3.49 2.16 4.15
C VAL A 401 -4.34 3.24 3.49
N ARG A 402 -5.00 2.89 2.39
CA ARG A 402 -5.83 3.80 1.60
C ARG A 402 -7.27 3.28 1.59
N GLN A 403 -8.19 4.17 1.93
CA GLN A 403 -9.62 3.89 1.93
C GLN A 403 -10.35 5.04 1.23
N LEU A 404 -11.23 4.71 0.30
CA LEU A 404 -12.11 5.64 -0.39
C LEU A 404 -13.32 5.92 0.51
N ALA A 405 -13.64 7.19 0.77
CA ALA A 405 -14.80 7.55 1.58
C ALA A 405 -16.13 7.28 0.87
N GLY A 406 -16.08 7.13 -0.46
CA GLY A 406 -17.18 6.80 -1.33
C GLY A 406 -16.65 6.30 -2.67
N ASN A 407 -17.55 6.07 -3.62
CA ASN A 407 -17.23 5.50 -4.92
C ASN A 407 -17.43 6.52 -6.05
N ARG A 408 -17.46 7.82 -5.78
CA ARG A 408 -17.53 8.85 -6.82
C ARG A 408 -16.16 9.47 -7.07
N ILE A 409 -15.96 9.88 -8.30
CA ILE A 409 -14.86 10.75 -8.67
C ILE A 409 -14.87 12.02 -7.79
N GLY A 410 -13.70 12.43 -7.30
CA GLY A 410 -13.56 13.53 -6.33
C GLY A 410 -13.92 13.21 -4.87
N ASP A 411 -14.45 12.02 -4.54
CA ASP A 411 -14.70 11.65 -3.13
C ASP A 411 -13.39 11.66 -2.33
N PRO A 412 -13.43 12.06 -1.04
CA PRO A 412 -12.25 12.07 -0.20
C PRO A 412 -11.57 10.71 -0.13
N VAL A 413 -10.24 10.72 -0.12
CA VAL A 413 -9.45 9.51 0.10
C VAL A 413 -8.72 9.61 1.43
N ASP A 414 -9.10 8.73 2.35
CA ASP A 414 -8.45 8.60 3.63
C ASP A 414 -7.17 7.79 3.48
N VAL A 415 -6.05 8.40 3.86
CA VAL A 415 -4.74 7.77 3.86
C VAL A 415 -4.21 7.75 5.28
N SER A 416 -4.09 6.56 5.83
CA SER A 416 -3.44 6.35 7.12
C SER A 416 -2.18 5.51 6.96
N TYR A 417 -1.39 5.45 8.02
CA TYR A 417 -0.14 4.70 8.03
C TYR A 417 -0.07 3.86 9.30
N ALA A 418 0.31 2.60 9.16
CA ALA A 418 0.67 1.74 10.28
C ALA A 418 2.19 1.62 10.32
N TYR A 419 2.81 2.13 11.38
CA TYR A 419 4.24 2.02 11.60
C TYR A 419 4.61 2.03 13.08
N PRO A 420 5.76 1.44 13.44
CA PRO A 420 6.43 0.36 12.69
C PRO A 420 5.65 -0.95 12.81
N LEU A 421 5.68 -1.81 11.79
CA LEU A 421 5.19 -3.21 11.93
C LEU A 421 6.32 -4.19 12.14
N ALA A 422 7.49 -3.91 11.56
CA ALA A 422 8.72 -4.65 11.77
C ALA A 422 9.90 -3.69 11.81
N LEU A 423 10.90 -4.00 12.62
CA LEU A 423 12.10 -3.20 12.83
C LEU A 423 13.35 -4.01 12.49
N THR A 424 14.42 -3.33 12.09
CA THR A 424 15.74 -3.98 12.04
C THR A 424 16.15 -4.37 13.45
N VAL A 425 16.45 -5.65 13.67
CA VAL A 425 16.83 -6.19 14.98
C VAL A 425 18.35 -6.35 15.08
N GLY A 426 18.88 -6.20 16.29
CA GLY A 426 20.31 -6.38 16.57
C GLY A 426 20.72 -7.86 16.63
N PRO A 427 22.01 -8.17 16.43
CA PRO A 427 23.09 -7.22 16.14
C PRO A 427 23.07 -6.73 14.69
N TYR A 428 23.53 -5.49 14.46
CA TYR A 428 23.66 -4.95 13.11
C TYR A 428 25.12 -4.94 12.65
N ASN A 429 25.40 -5.66 11.57
CA ASN A 429 26.69 -5.67 10.90
C ASN A 429 26.56 -5.08 9.49
N LYS A 430 27.20 -3.92 9.25
CA LYS A 430 27.11 -3.19 7.98
C LYS A 430 27.57 -4.03 6.78
N ASP A 431 28.53 -4.93 6.97
CA ASP A 431 29.14 -5.69 5.86
C ASP A 431 28.34 -6.94 5.50
N GLU A 432 27.34 -7.30 6.32
CA GLU A 432 26.52 -8.52 6.22
C GLU A 432 25.04 -8.20 5.94
N TRP A 433 24.26 -9.25 5.73
CA TRP A 433 22.80 -9.16 5.67
C TRP A 433 22.23 -9.15 7.08
N ASN A 434 21.48 -8.11 7.40
CA ASN A 434 20.84 -7.91 8.69
C ASN A 434 19.39 -8.38 8.61
N PHE A 435 18.72 -8.41 9.76
CA PHE A 435 17.37 -8.95 9.85
C PHE A 435 16.37 -7.88 10.26
N ILE A 436 15.24 -7.83 9.57
CA ILE A 436 14.06 -7.07 9.96
C ILE A 436 13.00 -8.06 10.39
N TYR A 437 12.40 -7.79 11.54
CA TYR A 437 11.39 -8.66 12.13
C TYR A 437 10.31 -7.86 12.84
N GLY A 438 9.08 -8.38 12.79
CA GLY A 438 8.00 -7.89 13.64
C GLY A 438 6.74 -8.72 13.49
N VAL A 439 5.82 -8.48 14.41
CA VAL A 439 4.50 -9.11 14.44
C VAL A 439 3.48 -7.99 14.57
N PHE A 440 2.39 -8.09 13.82
CA PHE A 440 1.29 -7.15 13.97
C PHE A 440 -0.06 -7.85 13.86
N THR A 441 -1.06 -7.22 14.46
CA THR A 441 -2.46 -7.60 14.33
C THR A 441 -3.15 -6.68 13.32
N VAL A 442 -3.90 -7.25 12.39
CA VAL A 442 -4.70 -6.47 11.44
C VAL A 442 -5.79 -5.70 12.19
N THR A 443 -5.75 -4.37 12.10
CA THR A 443 -6.79 -3.50 12.65
C THR A 443 -7.98 -3.40 11.70
N GLN A 444 -9.13 -2.95 12.21
CA GLN A 444 -10.30 -2.66 11.37
C GLN A 444 -9.97 -1.76 10.18
N SER A 445 -9.17 -0.71 10.39
CA SER A 445 -8.79 0.21 9.31
C SER A 445 -7.96 -0.44 8.21
N ILE A 446 -7.15 -1.46 8.53
CA ILE A 446 -6.40 -2.22 7.54
C ILE A 446 -7.34 -3.20 6.82
N ALA A 447 -8.25 -3.85 7.56
CA ALA A 447 -9.17 -4.83 7.03
C ALA A 447 -10.24 -4.26 6.08
N THR A 448 -10.64 -3.01 6.28
CA THR A 448 -11.62 -2.31 5.41
C THR A 448 -10.97 -1.41 4.36
N ALA A 449 -9.65 -1.51 4.17
CA ALA A 449 -8.95 -0.66 3.22
C ALA A 449 -9.17 -1.13 1.77
N ASP A 450 -9.38 -0.17 0.87
CA ASP A 450 -9.44 -0.45 -0.57
C ASP A 450 -8.07 -0.81 -1.14
N ALA A 451 -6.98 -0.30 -0.56
CA ALA A 451 -5.62 -0.68 -0.93
C ALA A 451 -4.64 -0.59 0.26
N VAL A 452 -3.76 -1.60 0.39
CA VAL A 452 -2.70 -1.63 1.40
C VAL A 452 -1.35 -1.78 0.71
N PHE A 453 -0.46 -0.80 0.91
CA PHE A 453 0.89 -0.82 0.37
C PHE A 453 1.92 -1.02 1.49
N LEU A 454 2.62 -2.16 1.46
CA LEU A 454 3.73 -2.46 2.35
C LEU A 454 5.02 -1.89 1.77
N PHE A 455 5.83 -1.21 2.58
CA PHE A 455 7.10 -0.67 2.13
C PHE A 455 8.13 -0.60 3.25
N VAL A 456 9.41 -0.62 2.86
CA VAL A 456 10.56 -0.53 3.76
C VAL A 456 11.10 0.89 3.71
N ASP A 457 11.10 1.61 4.83
CA ASP A 457 11.46 3.03 4.89
C ASP A 457 12.55 3.33 5.94
N ARG A 458 12.77 4.62 6.19
CA ARG A 458 13.61 5.26 7.21
C ARG A 458 15.11 5.37 7.01
N ALA A 459 15.78 4.56 6.20
CA ALA A 459 17.20 4.84 5.93
C ALA A 459 17.39 6.28 5.41
N ARG A 460 18.48 6.95 5.77
CA ARG A 460 18.74 8.34 5.37
C ARG A 460 18.73 8.53 3.84
N PRO A 461 18.49 9.75 3.33
CA PRO A 461 18.64 10.05 1.90
C PRO A 461 20.04 9.69 1.38
N GLY A 462 20.12 9.23 0.13
CA GLY A 462 21.37 8.79 -0.52
C GLY A 462 21.90 7.43 -0.06
N VAL A 463 21.18 6.71 0.81
CA VAL A 463 21.46 5.31 1.15
C VAL A 463 20.39 4.44 0.51
N ASN A 464 20.83 3.44 -0.25
CA ASN A 464 19.98 2.43 -0.84
C ASN A 464 19.57 1.40 0.22
N ILE A 465 18.29 1.04 0.24
CA ILE A 465 17.80 -0.09 1.04
C ILE A 465 17.72 -1.29 0.11
N VAL A 466 18.55 -2.29 0.37
CA VAL A 466 18.55 -3.57 -0.34
C VAL A 466 17.85 -4.60 0.53
N ILE A 467 16.82 -5.25 0.01
CA ILE A 467 16.04 -6.26 0.71
C ILE A 467 15.97 -7.57 -0.06
N ASP A 468 15.85 -8.66 0.69
CA ASP A 468 15.67 -10.01 0.17
C ASP A 468 14.96 -10.91 1.21
N ASP A 469 14.52 -12.10 0.79
CA ASP A 469 13.81 -13.10 1.59
C ASP A 469 12.62 -12.50 2.38
N ALA A 470 11.88 -11.60 1.76
CA ALA A 470 10.76 -10.91 2.39
C ALA A 470 9.51 -11.80 2.49
N LYS A 471 8.97 -11.90 3.70
CA LYS A 471 7.83 -12.77 4.05
C LYS A 471 6.87 -12.06 5.00
N MET A 472 5.58 -12.31 4.81
CA MET A 472 4.52 -11.94 5.73
C MET A 472 3.58 -13.14 5.85
N VAL A 473 3.75 -13.91 6.92
CA VAL A 473 3.07 -15.20 7.10
C VAL A 473 2.06 -15.10 8.23
N PRO A 474 0.86 -15.73 8.12
CA PRO A 474 -0.05 -15.85 9.24
C PRO A 474 0.66 -16.52 10.40
N THR A 475 0.50 -15.96 11.60
CA THR A 475 1.05 -16.54 12.82
C THR A 475 -0.02 -16.65 13.89
N VAL A 476 0.07 -17.70 14.70
CA VAL A 476 -0.71 -17.83 15.93
C VAL A 476 0.29 -18.04 17.03
N HIS A 477 0.46 -17.00 17.83
CA HIS A 477 1.31 -17.02 18.99
C HIS A 477 0.66 -17.87 20.09
N SER A 478 1.33 -18.98 20.45
CA SER A 478 0.83 -19.90 21.46
C SER A 478 0.82 -19.26 22.84
N CYS A 479 -0.30 -19.39 23.57
CA CYS A 479 -0.40 -18.95 24.95
C CYS A 479 0.29 -19.86 25.97
N ALA A 480 1.01 -20.90 25.51
CA ALA A 480 1.89 -21.67 26.38
C ALA A 480 3.02 -20.82 26.97
N MET A 481 3.46 -19.77 26.27
CA MET A 481 4.47 -18.84 26.74
C MET A 481 4.18 -17.44 26.20
N PRO A 482 3.81 -16.46 27.04
CA PRO A 482 3.46 -15.10 26.60
C PRO A 482 4.69 -14.23 26.25
N VAL A 483 5.88 -14.84 26.19
CA VAL A 483 7.19 -14.24 25.90
C VAL A 483 7.89 -15.11 24.85
N TYR A 484 8.66 -14.50 23.97
CA TYR A 484 9.28 -15.11 22.78
C TYR A 484 10.77 -14.82 22.73
N ASN A 485 11.51 -15.66 21.99
CA ASN A 485 12.97 -15.57 21.84
C ASN A 485 13.64 -15.43 23.22
N THR A 486 13.39 -16.41 24.08
CA THR A 486 13.71 -16.35 25.51
C THR A 486 15.10 -16.87 25.87
N ASP A 487 15.63 -17.75 25.03
CA ASP A 487 16.97 -18.37 25.10
C ASP A 487 17.96 -17.71 24.13
N PHE A 488 17.50 -16.80 23.27
CA PHE A 488 18.28 -16.01 22.33
C PHE A 488 19.11 -16.81 21.32
N GLU A 489 18.90 -18.13 21.21
CA GLU A 489 19.71 -19.03 20.38
C GLU A 489 19.53 -18.79 18.88
N VAL A 490 18.52 -18.00 18.50
CA VAL A 490 18.35 -17.49 17.13
C VAL A 490 19.47 -16.50 16.75
N GLY A 491 20.17 -15.93 17.74
CA GLY A 491 21.30 -15.03 17.55
C GLY A 491 20.91 -13.58 17.24
N ASP A 492 19.66 -13.20 17.51
CA ASP A 492 19.17 -11.83 17.33
C ASP A 492 18.20 -11.41 18.46
N ALA A 493 17.92 -10.12 18.52
CA ALA A 493 17.10 -9.50 19.56
C ALA A 493 15.61 -9.38 19.19
N ARG A 494 15.07 -10.20 18.28
CA ARG A 494 13.64 -10.13 17.91
C ARG A 494 12.73 -10.26 19.14
N PHE A 495 11.58 -9.57 19.11
CA PHE A 495 10.63 -9.35 20.23
C PHE A 495 11.15 -8.48 21.38
N TRP A 496 12.46 -8.33 21.53
CA TRP A 496 13.06 -7.51 22.56
C TRP A 496 13.36 -6.11 22.02
N SER A 497 13.06 -5.12 22.84
CA SER A 497 13.28 -3.70 22.55
C SER A 497 13.92 -3.04 23.76
N LYS A 498 14.58 -1.91 23.57
CA LYS A 498 15.03 -1.12 24.72
C LYS A 498 13.87 -0.37 25.38
N LEU A 499 14.06 -0.06 26.65
CA LEU A 499 13.30 0.89 27.42
C LEU A 499 14.27 1.96 27.91
N GLY A 500 13.96 3.23 27.64
CA GLY A 500 14.81 4.36 28.03
C GLY A 500 16.08 4.49 27.18
N THR A 501 17.18 4.96 27.78
CA THR A 501 18.38 5.34 27.03
C THR A 501 19.36 4.22 26.73
N ALA A 502 19.05 2.99 27.15
CA ALA A 502 19.96 1.87 27.04
C ALA A 502 20.12 1.36 25.59
N LYS A 503 21.07 0.45 25.37
CA LYS A 503 21.25 -0.26 24.09
C LYS A 503 21.12 -1.76 24.29
N THR A 504 20.36 -2.43 23.44
CA THR A 504 20.31 -3.90 23.40
C THR A 504 21.32 -4.44 22.40
N ASP A 505 21.92 -5.58 22.75
CA ASP A 505 22.93 -6.28 21.96
C ASP A 505 22.96 -7.78 22.33
N ILE A 506 23.45 -8.63 21.43
CA ILE A 506 23.62 -10.06 21.72
C ILE A 506 24.97 -10.29 22.42
N TYR A 507 24.96 -11.14 23.44
CA TYR A 507 26.11 -11.50 24.27
C TYR A 507 26.45 -12.97 24.09
N SER A 508 27.74 -13.32 24.24
CA SER A 508 28.21 -14.70 24.16
C SER A 508 29.38 -14.92 25.14
N PRO A 509 29.45 -16.06 25.85
CA PRO A 509 28.48 -17.17 25.83
C PRO A 509 27.20 -16.85 26.63
N GLY A 510 26.13 -17.58 26.35
CA GLY A 510 24.93 -17.54 27.17
C GLY A 510 24.98 -18.50 28.37
N TYR A 511 23.86 -18.61 29.08
CA TYR A 511 23.71 -19.43 30.27
C TYR A 511 23.73 -20.94 29.94
N GLY A 512 24.26 -21.76 30.85
CA GLY A 512 24.25 -23.22 30.69
C GLY A 512 25.07 -23.75 29.50
N GLY A 513 25.87 -22.89 28.84
CA GLY A 513 26.62 -23.24 27.63
C GLY A 513 25.86 -22.99 26.32
N SER A 514 24.74 -22.25 26.37
CA SER A 514 24.06 -21.70 25.19
C SER A 514 25.00 -20.74 24.43
N ALA A 515 24.73 -20.53 23.15
CA ALA A 515 25.58 -19.71 22.30
C ALA A 515 25.40 -18.21 22.59
N TYR A 516 24.18 -17.80 22.92
CA TYR A 516 23.77 -16.41 22.95
C TYR A 516 22.97 -16.07 24.20
N ALA A 517 22.96 -14.78 24.52
CA ALA A 517 22.13 -14.16 25.54
C ALA A 517 21.84 -12.71 25.13
N LEU A 518 20.92 -12.02 25.81
CA LEU A 518 20.65 -10.62 25.53
C LEU A 518 21.28 -9.71 26.57
N ARG A 519 22.09 -8.75 26.12
CA ARG A 519 22.73 -7.76 26.97
C ARG A 519 22.12 -6.39 26.74
N THR A 520 22.06 -5.62 27.83
CA THR A 520 21.83 -4.18 27.77
C THR A 520 23.02 -3.39 28.28
N THR A 521 23.43 -2.39 27.50
CA THR A 521 24.56 -1.49 27.77
C THR A 521 24.14 -0.02 27.80
N GLU A 522 25.08 0.88 28.13
CA GLU A 522 24.92 2.35 28.09
C GLU A 522 23.69 2.87 28.88
N ARG A 523 23.33 2.18 29.97
CA ARG A 523 22.19 2.53 30.81
C ARG A 523 22.46 3.85 31.56
N LYS A 524 21.73 4.92 31.24
CA LYS A 524 21.85 6.21 31.96
C LYS A 524 20.86 6.39 33.10
N GLU A 525 19.89 5.49 33.21
CA GLU A 525 18.90 5.49 34.27
C GLU A 525 18.76 4.09 34.86
N PHE A 526 18.41 4.03 36.15
CA PHE A 526 18.23 2.76 36.86
C PHE A 526 17.08 1.88 36.35
N TRP A 527 16.19 2.46 35.55
CA TRP A 527 15.03 1.79 34.95
C TRP A 527 15.19 1.50 33.46
N SER A 528 16.24 2.02 32.82
CA SER A 528 16.51 1.79 31.40
C SER A 528 17.07 0.38 31.22
N SER A 529 16.46 -0.46 30.38
CA SER A 529 16.89 -1.86 30.17
C SER A 529 16.29 -2.44 28.89
N MET A 530 16.53 -3.70 28.57
CA MET A 530 15.72 -4.44 27.61
C MET A 530 14.30 -4.67 28.15
N SER A 531 13.35 -4.77 27.22
CA SER A 531 11.95 -5.03 27.49
C SER A 531 11.32 -5.84 26.38
N GLN A 532 10.31 -6.64 26.73
CA GLN A 532 9.46 -7.34 25.78
C GLN A 532 7.99 -7.13 26.13
N ALA A 533 7.16 -6.81 25.14
CA ALA A 533 5.72 -6.78 25.31
C ALA A 533 5.20 -8.22 25.44
N LEU A 534 4.41 -8.47 26.49
CA LEU A 534 3.73 -9.74 26.68
C LEU A 534 2.51 -9.82 25.78
N ASN A 535 2.18 -11.02 25.31
CA ASN A 535 0.91 -11.24 24.64
C ASN A 535 -0.22 -11.22 25.69
N SER A 536 -0.96 -10.11 25.78
CA SER A 536 -2.06 -9.92 26.72
C SER A 536 -3.22 -10.89 26.50
N ASP A 537 -3.43 -11.37 25.27
CA ASP A 537 -4.48 -12.36 24.96
C ASP A 537 -4.19 -13.71 25.61
N CYS A 538 -2.95 -13.94 26.03
CA CYS A 538 -2.50 -15.12 26.73
C CYS A 538 -2.52 -14.99 28.26
N LEU A 539 -2.83 -13.79 28.76
CA LEU A 539 -2.98 -13.55 30.19
C LEU A 539 -4.43 -13.80 30.59
N VAL A 540 -4.62 -14.62 31.62
CA VAL A 540 -5.94 -14.92 32.18
C VAL A 540 -6.07 -14.24 33.54
N GLU A 541 -7.09 -13.40 33.72
CA GLU A 541 -7.35 -12.72 34.99
C GLU A 541 -7.43 -13.73 36.14
N GLY A 542 -6.74 -13.43 37.25
CA GLY A 542 -6.74 -14.28 38.44
C GLY A 542 -5.86 -15.53 38.35
N THR A 543 -5.31 -15.87 37.18
CA THR A 543 -4.34 -16.96 37.03
C THR A 543 -2.95 -16.49 37.47
N THR A 544 -2.26 -17.27 38.30
CA THR A 544 -0.89 -16.91 38.71
C THR A 544 0.10 -17.41 37.68
N TYR A 545 1.06 -16.56 37.33
CA TYR A 545 2.17 -16.89 36.43
C TYR A 545 3.47 -16.81 37.21
N ASP A 546 4.29 -17.85 37.09
CA ASP A 546 5.68 -17.84 37.56
C ASP A 546 6.56 -17.23 36.48
N VAL A 547 7.47 -16.35 36.92
CA VAL A 547 8.45 -15.70 36.06
C VAL A 547 9.85 -16.02 36.55
N SER A 548 10.72 -16.48 35.65
CA SER A 548 12.12 -16.77 35.94
C SER A 548 13.04 -16.34 34.81
N VAL A 549 14.31 -16.09 35.13
CA VAL A 549 15.36 -15.71 34.17
C VAL A 549 16.71 -15.88 34.82
N PHE A 550 17.74 -16.17 34.02
CA PHE A 550 19.13 -16.13 34.45
C PHE A 550 19.75 -14.80 34.09
N ILE A 551 20.51 -14.22 35.02
CA ILE A 551 21.17 -12.93 34.82
C ILE A 551 22.66 -12.98 35.08
N LEU A 552 23.37 -12.11 34.39
CA LEU A 552 24.76 -11.77 34.63
C LEU A 552 24.88 -10.25 34.68
N LEU A 553 25.63 -9.72 35.66
CA LEU A 553 25.85 -8.28 35.80
C LEU A 553 27.28 -7.95 35.41
N LEU A 554 27.44 -6.92 34.58
CA LEU A 554 28.74 -6.46 34.13
C LEU A 554 28.92 -4.96 34.42
N ASP A 555 30.16 -4.52 34.57
CA ASP A 555 30.50 -3.11 34.50
C ASP A 555 30.62 -2.60 33.06
N GLU A 556 31.00 -1.34 32.90
CA GLU A 556 31.18 -0.68 31.59
C GLU A 556 32.26 -1.33 30.71
N ASN A 557 33.14 -2.15 31.29
CA ASN A 557 34.25 -2.83 30.61
C ASN A 557 33.97 -4.34 30.43
N ASP A 558 32.71 -4.76 30.57
CA ASP A 558 32.28 -6.16 30.52
C ASP A 558 32.96 -7.05 31.58
N ILE A 559 33.37 -6.48 32.71
CA ILE A 559 33.85 -7.26 33.86
C ILE A 559 32.65 -7.62 34.74
N MET A 560 32.53 -8.91 35.08
CA MET A 560 31.48 -9.40 35.97
C MET A 560 31.54 -8.70 37.32
N ILE A 561 30.38 -8.28 37.82
CA ILE A 561 30.23 -7.63 39.12
C ILE A 561 29.17 -8.33 39.95
N ASP A 562 29.29 -8.15 41.27
CA ASP A 562 28.36 -8.73 42.23
C ASP A 562 27.26 -7.74 42.64
N CYS A 563 26.12 -8.29 43.04
CA CYS A 563 25.11 -7.56 43.79
C CYS A 563 24.78 -8.30 45.09
N ASP A 564 24.15 -7.61 46.02
CA ASP A 564 23.72 -8.13 47.31
C ASP A 564 22.18 -8.25 47.34
N PRO A 565 21.63 -9.48 47.27
CA PRO A 565 20.19 -9.71 47.29
C PRO A 565 19.50 -9.22 48.58
N SER A 566 20.26 -8.94 49.65
CA SER A 566 19.73 -8.42 50.91
C SER A 566 19.53 -6.90 50.91
N LEU A 567 20.04 -6.19 49.89
CA LEU A 567 19.88 -4.75 49.77
C LEU A 567 18.62 -4.39 49.02
N SER A 568 17.80 -3.53 49.63
CA SER A 568 16.64 -2.94 48.96
C SER A 568 17.02 -1.66 48.23
N TRP A 569 16.41 -1.46 47.06
CA TRP A 569 16.51 -0.22 46.31
C TRP A 569 16.16 0.99 47.17
N GLY A 570 17.00 2.03 47.11
CA GLY A 570 16.82 3.29 47.85
C GLY A 570 17.65 3.41 49.14
N SER A 571 18.19 2.30 49.66
CA SER A 571 19.07 2.32 50.86
C SER A 571 20.55 2.54 50.52
N SER A 572 21.00 1.96 49.42
CA SER A 572 22.26 2.16 48.71
C SER A 572 21.99 1.82 47.24
N THR A 573 22.75 2.36 46.29
CA THR A 573 22.57 2.01 44.86
C THR A 573 23.68 1.15 44.30
N ASP A 574 24.84 1.05 44.97
CA ASP A 574 26.04 0.49 44.36
C ASP A 574 26.00 -1.01 44.11
N ASN A 575 25.35 -1.77 44.99
CA ASN A 575 25.31 -3.24 44.95
C ASN A 575 23.88 -3.80 44.97
N VAL A 576 22.85 -2.99 44.66
CA VAL A 576 21.47 -3.51 44.65
C VAL A 576 21.27 -4.40 43.44
N CYS A 577 20.71 -5.60 43.65
CA CYS A 577 20.35 -6.50 42.56
C CYS A 577 19.19 -5.94 41.72
N PRO A 578 19.16 -6.20 40.40
CA PRO A 578 18.03 -5.83 39.57
C PRO A 578 16.72 -6.48 40.05
N THR A 579 15.61 -5.88 39.65
CA THR A 579 14.25 -6.36 39.87
C THR A 579 13.58 -6.58 38.52
N MET A 580 12.90 -7.72 38.34
CA MET A 580 12.01 -7.95 37.22
C MET A 580 10.71 -7.20 37.48
N SER A 581 10.25 -6.43 36.52
CA SER A 581 9.02 -5.64 36.65
C SER A 581 8.17 -5.73 35.38
N LEU A 582 6.85 -5.58 35.56
CA LEU A 582 5.91 -5.36 34.48
C LEU A 582 5.56 -3.88 34.41
N ARG A 583 5.62 -3.29 33.21
CA ARG A 583 5.07 -1.97 32.92
C ARG A 583 3.73 -2.12 32.24
N VAL A 584 2.66 -1.72 32.92
CA VAL A 584 1.29 -1.67 32.40
C VAL A 584 1.02 -0.26 31.91
N THR A 585 0.74 -0.09 30.61
CA THR A 585 0.58 1.23 29.98
C THR A 585 -0.84 1.40 29.46
N THR A 586 -1.50 2.50 29.84
CA THR A 586 -2.86 2.86 29.38
C THR A 586 -2.86 4.34 28.98
N GLY A 587 -2.98 4.61 27.68
CA GLY A 587 -2.78 5.93 27.10
C GLY A 587 -1.38 6.46 27.38
N THR A 588 -1.30 7.57 28.11
CA THR A 588 -0.03 8.19 28.51
C THR A 588 0.44 7.81 29.91
N GLU A 589 -0.37 7.08 30.66
CA GLU A 589 -0.08 6.68 32.03
C GLU A 589 0.54 5.27 32.06
N TYR A 590 1.37 5.01 33.05
CA TYR A 590 1.93 3.70 33.28
C TYR A 590 2.11 3.40 34.77
N VAL A 591 2.01 2.13 35.11
CA VAL A 591 2.32 1.59 36.43
C VAL A 591 3.36 0.49 36.28
N ASP A 592 4.40 0.55 37.11
CA ASP A 592 5.42 -0.49 37.17
C ASP A 592 5.18 -1.37 38.40
N ILE A 593 5.07 -2.68 38.18
CA ILE A 593 4.79 -3.69 39.19
C ILE A 593 6.01 -4.60 39.27
N ASP A 594 6.63 -4.69 40.45
CA ASP A 594 7.73 -5.63 40.66
C ASP A 594 7.19 -7.05 40.76
N VAL A 595 7.71 -7.95 39.93
CA VAL A 595 7.21 -9.32 39.81
C VAL A 595 8.24 -10.37 40.18
N GLY A 596 9.52 -10.01 40.31
CA GLY A 596 10.54 -10.94 40.80
C GLY A 596 11.90 -10.30 41.10
N SER A 597 12.73 -11.03 41.82
CA SER A 597 14.05 -10.60 42.29
C SER A 597 15.04 -11.76 42.28
N VAL A 598 16.32 -11.48 42.55
CA VAL A 598 17.34 -12.53 42.70
C VAL A 598 16.99 -13.44 43.88
N THR A 599 16.98 -14.75 43.68
CA THR A 599 16.69 -15.72 44.74
C THR A 599 17.98 -16.31 45.34
N GLY A 600 17.98 -16.58 46.64
CA GLY A 600 19.10 -17.24 47.32
C GLY A 600 20.36 -16.38 47.47
N THR A 601 21.53 -17.03 47.46
CA THR A 601 22.85 -16.37 47.57
C THR A 601 23.40 -16.02 46.20
N TRP A 602 23.90 -14.80 46.05
CA TRP A 602 24.63 -14.40 44.85
C TRP A 602 25.91 -15.23 44.67
N THR A 603 26.10 -15.82 43.50
CA THR A 603 27.32 -16.54 43.11
C THR A 603 28.19 -15.60 42.28
N SER A 604 29.33 -15.20 42.85
CA SER A 604 30.26 -14.26 42.22
C SER A 604 30.90 -14.85 40.96
N GLY A 605 30.92 -14.06 39.89
CA GLY A 605 31.50 -14.46 38.59
C GLY A 605 30.72 -15.56 37.85
N ASP A 606 29.45 -15.77 38.19
CA ASP A 606 28.58 -16.76 37.56
C ASP A 606 27.19 -16.16 37.27
N TRP A 607 26.38 -16.91 36.53
CA TRP A 607 24.97 -16.61 36.30
C TRP A 607 24.15 -16.81 37.58
N ASN A 608 23.17 -15.93 37.79
CA ASN A 608 22.31 -15.95 38.96
C ASN A 608 20.84 -15.98 38.55
N ALA A 609 20.01 -16.74 39.25
CA ALA A 609 18.60 -16.83 38.95
C ALA A 609 17.82 -15.67 39.58
N MET A 610 16.88 -15.12 38.82
CA MET A 610 15.78 -14.32 39.35
C MET A 610 14.49 -15.11 39.24
N HIS A 611 13.64 -15.00 40.25
CA HIS A 611 12.33 -15.65 40.28
C HIS A 611 11.28 -14.72 40.87
N GLY A 612 10.04 -14.90 40.46
CA GLY A 612 8.88 -14.38 41.16
C GLY A 612 7.60 -14.84 40.50
N SER A 613 6.52 -14.11 40.75
CA SER A 613 5.20 -14.47 40.25
C SER A 613 4.30 -13.24 40.18
N PHE A 614 3.32 -13.25 39.29
CA PHE A 614 2.29 -12.22 39.23
C PHE A 614 0.94 -12.82 38.85
N THR A 615 -0.12 -12.08 39.15
CA THR A 615 -1.49 -12.44 38.79
C THR A 615 -2.05 -11.31 37.92
N PRO A 616 -2.40 -11.56 36.64
CA PRO A 616 -3.00 -10.55 35.78
C PRO A 616 -4.28 -10.01 36.40
N THR A 617 -4.41 -8.69 36.38
CA THR A 617 -5.62 -7.97 36.77
C THR A 617 -6.41 -7.57 35.53
N GLN A 618 -7.69 -7.24 35.67
CA GLN A 618 -8.46 -6.68 34.56
C GLN A 618 -7.79 -5.44 33.93
N GLU A 619 -7.10 -4.62 34.72
CA GLU A 619 -6.34 -3.46 34.22
C GLU A 619 -5.24 -3.87 33.25
N MET A 620 -4.52 -4.95 33.53
CA MET A 620 -3.49 -5.48 32.62
C MET A 620 -4.09 -5.98 31.30
N LEU A 621 -5.27 -6.59 31.34
CA LEU A 621 -5.91 -7.16 30.15
C LEU A 621 -6.48 -6.11 29.20
N VAL A 622 -6.83 -4.93 29.71
CA VAL A 622 -7.36 -3.82 28.91
C VAL A 622 -6.34 -2.71 28.65
N ALA A 623 -5.10 -2.90 29.11
CA ALA A 623 -4.00 -1.97 28.88
C ALA A 623 -3.57 -1.97 27.41
N ASP A 624 -3.03 -0.85 26.93
CA ASP A 624 -2.48 -0.75 25.57
C ASP A 624 -1.24 -1.64 25.41
N SER A 625 -0.48 -1.84 26.49
CA SER A 625 0.59 -2.84 26.54
C SER A 625 0.96 -3.24 27.96
N VAL A 626 1.41 -4.49 28.11
CA VAL A 626 2.07 -5.01 29.32
C VAL A 626 3.48 -5.43 28.93
N ARG A 627 4.52 -4.83 29.52
CA ARG A 627 5.93 -5.11 29.15
C ARG A 627 6.72 -5.66 30.31
N LEU A 628 7.39 -6.80 30.12
CA LEU A 628 8.44 -7.28 31.02
C LEU A 628 9.71 -6.46 30.81
N PHE A 629 10.35 -6.01 31.88
CA PHE A 629 11.64 -5.33 31.84
C PHE A 629 12.38 -5.46 33.18
N PHE A 630 13.62 -4.97 33.22
CA PHE A 630 14.50 -5.08 34.38
C PHE A 630 14.88 -3.68 34.89
N ARG A 631 14.69 -3.41 36.18
CA ARG A 631 14.93 -2.09 36.78
C ARG A 631 15.51 -2.17 38.19
N LYS A 632 15.65 -1.01 38.83
CA LYS A 632 16.22 -0.85 40.18
C LYS A 632 17.66 -1.36 40.28
N PHE A 633 18.41 -1.19 39.19
CA PHE A 633 19.81 -1.55 39.10
C PHE A 633 20.63 -0.32 38.72
N LYS A 634 21.82 -0.15 39.31
CA LYS A 634 22.65 1.05 39.15
C LYS A 634 22.87 1.40 37.68
N GLU A 635 22.77 2.69 37.35
CA GLU A 635 23.14 3.22 36.02
C GLU A 635 24.64 3.01 35.72
N GLY A 636 25.01 2.96 34.44
CA GLY A 636 26.37 2.62 33.99
C GLY A 636 26.74 1.15 34.14
N LYS A 637 25.89 0.32 34.77
CA LYS A 637 26.09 -1.13 34.81
C LYS A 637 25.30 -1.82 33.73
N ASN A 638 25.88 -2.85 33.14
CA ASN A 638 25.26 -3.67 32.12
C ASN A 638 24.57 -4.88 32.78
N ILE A 639 23.50 -5.34 32.16
CA ILE A 639 22.79 -6.55 32.56
C ILE A 639 22.68 -7.46 31.33
N VAL A 640 22.96 -8.74 31.52
CA VAL A 640 22.74 -9.80 30.54
C VAL A 640 21.66 -10.72 31.09
N ILE A 641 20.73 -11.15 30.23
CA ILE A 641 19.65 -12.07 30.55
C ILE A 641 19.67 -13.25 29.61
N ASP A 642 19.25 -14.40 30.11
CA ASP A 642 19.06 -15.63 29.33
C ASP A 642 17.98 -16.52 29.96
N ASP A 643 17.43 -17.45 29.17
CA ASP A 643 16.42 -18.44 29.58
C ASP A 643 15.21 -17.82 30.33
N VAL A 644 14.62 -16.78 29.73
CA VAL A 644 13.42 -16.12 30.29
C VAL A 644 12.23 -17.07 30.21
N SER A 645 11.47 -17.21 31.28
CA SER A 645 10.28 -18.07 31.30
C SER A 645 9.14 -17.38 32.02
N ILE A 646 7.95 -17.44 31.42
CA ILE A 646 6.68 -17.06 32.04
C ILE A 646 5.70 -18.21 31.81
N VAL A 647 5.32 -18.90 32.88
CA VAL A 647 4.46 -20.08 32.82
C VAL A 647 3.29 -19.95 33.79
N SER A 648 2.10 -20.35 33.37
CA SER A 648 0.94 -20.40 34.28
C SER A 648 1.18 -21.46 35.34
N VAL A 649 0.96 -21.11 36.60
CA VAL A 649 1.01 -22.05 37.72
C VAL A 649 -0.39 -22.64 37.87
N GLU A 650 -0.49 -23.97 37.85
CA GLU A 650 -1.74 -24.61 38.26
C GLU A 650 -2.07 -24.15 39.69
N ALA A 651 -3.34 -23.85 39.95
CA ALA A 651 -3.76 -23.41 41.27
C ALA A 651 -3.22 -24.37 42.32
N SER A 652 -2.34 -23.87 43.19
CA SER A 652 -1.79 -24.64 44.31
C SER A 652 -2.94 -25.23 45.12
N ASP A 653 -2.72 -26.37 45.77
CA ASP A 653 -3.68 -26.97 46.70
C ASP A 653 -4.25 -25.83 47.57
N PRO A 654 -5.59 -25.62 47.62
CA PRO A 654 -6.18 -24.55 48.41
C PRO A 654 -5.82 -24.63 49.91
N ASN A 655 -5.27 -25.75 50.37
CA ASN A 655 -4.72 -25.91 51.72
C ASN A 655 -3.26 -25.44 51.88
N GLN A 656 -2.54 -25.18 50.79
CA GLN A 656 -1.19 -24.66 50.77
C GLN A 656 -1.22 -23.12 50.69
N LEU A 657 -1.18 -22.48 51.86
CA LEU A 657 -1.26 -21.01 51.99
C LEU A 657 0.04 -20.28 51.58
N MET A 658 1.16 -20.99 51.45
CA MET A 658 2.45 -20.43 51.05
C MET A 658 3.13 -21.33 50.00
N ASN A 659 3.36 -20.76 48.82
CA ASN A 659 4.17 -21.41 47.78
C ASN A 659 5.63 -21.51 48.25
N ASN A 660 6.27 -22.66 48.02
CA ASN A 660 7.61 -22.98 48.52
C ASN A 660 7.76 -22.87 50.07
N GLY A 661 6.67 -23.01 50.83
CA GLY A 661 6.67 -22.91 52.30
C GLY A 661 7.58 -23.91 53.03
N ASP A 662 7.93 -25.02 52.38
CA ASP A 662 8.82 -26.05 52.88
C ASP A 662 10.27 -25.93 52.37
N PHE A 663 10.56 -24.91 51.56
CA PHE A 663 11.84 -24.69 50.89
C PHE A 663 12.32 -25.88 50.04
N SER A 664 11.40 -26.72 49.58
CA SER A 664 11.72 -27.89 48.73
C SER A 664 12.36 -27.51 47.40
N ALA A 665 12.16 -26.27 46.93
CA ALA A 665 12.85 -25.74 45.75
C ALA A 665 14.35 -25.50 45.98
N GLY A 666 14.84 -25.55 47.23
CA GLY A 666 16.24 -25.30 47.57
C GLY A 666 16.66 -23.83 47.56
N ASP A 667 15.71 -22.90 47.40
CA ASP A 667 15.94 -21.46 47.38
C ASP A 667 14.80 -20.69 48.08
N THR A 668 14.89 -19.36 48.05
CA THR A 668 13.93 -18.44 48.68
C THR A 668 12.85 -17.93 47.73
N ARG A 669 12.54 -18.62 46.63
CA ARG A 669 11.48 -18.18 45.71
C ARG A 669 10.14 -18.03 46.44
N HIS A 670 9.37 -17.01 46.06
CA HIS A 670 8.12 -16.54 46.71
C HIS A 670 8.27 -15.91 48.11
N PHE A 671 9.49 -15.70 48.61
CA PHE A 671 9.74 -14.94 49.83
C PHE A 671 10.41 -13.61 49.51
N ASN A 672 9.92 -12.54 50.12
CA ASN A 672 10.54 -11.21 50.06
C ASN A 672 11.20 -10.88 51.40
N ALA A 673 12.41 -10.34 51.35
CA ALA A 673 13.07 -9.79 52.52
C ALA A 673 12.60 -8.36 52.76
N ASP A 674 11.63 -8.17 53.67
CA ASP A 674 11.25 -6.84 54.15
C ASP A 674 12.22 -6.39 55.25
N ARG A 675 12.83 -5.20 55.08
CA ARG A 675 13.50 -4.54 56.20
C ARG A 675 12.45 -4.05 57.17
N GLY A 676 12.37 -4.70 58.34
CA GLY A 676 11.72 -4.10 59.51
C GLY A 676 12.38 -2.75 59.76
N GLY A 677 11.60 -1.68 59.73
CA GLY A 677 12.11 -0.33 59.92
C GLY A 677 12.92 -0.23 61.21
N GLU A 678 14.20 0.14 61.11
CA GLU A 678 14.93 0.67 62.25
C GLU A 678 14.27 2.01 62.61
N THR A 679 13.35 1.98 63.56
CA THR A 679 12.80 3.17 64.23
C THR A 679 13.83 3.84 65.11
#